data_AF-A0A9Q0ZNB2-F1
#
_entry.id   AF-A0A9Q0ZNB2-F1
#
_cell.length_a   1.000
_cell.length_b   1.000
_cell.length_c   1.000
_cell.angle_alpha   90.00
_cell.angle_beta   90.00
_cell.angle_gamma   90.00
#
_symmetry.space_group_name_H-M   'P 1'
#
loop_
_entity.id
_entity.type
_entity.pdbx_description
1 polymer ?
#
loop_
_entity_poly.entity_id
_entity_poly.type
_entity_poly.pdbx_seq_one_letter_code
_entity_poly.pdbx_strand_id
1 'polypeptide(L)'
;MMSASGSMFSFTAFAILFLCSSCVAYEVTFDNRAIKINGERKLIISGSIHYPRSTPEMWQSLIRKAKEGGLNTIETYVFWNAHEPEQRQYDFSGHLDLVRFIETIQREGLYAILRIGPYVCAEWNYGGFPVWLHSLPNIEMRTNNTVYQNEMRIFTQKIVGMMKHENFFASQGGPIILAQIENEYGDVENAYGENGWKYVEWCSDLVESFEVGVPWIMCKQDNAPFPIISACNGFYCDGWQSPKSDSTPKIWTENWSGWFKTWGSQDPHRTAEDLAFAVARFYQLGGAVQNYYMYHGGTNFGKTAGGPYITTSYDYDAPLDEYGNLNQPKWGHLKALHEILMSLEKTLTYGSVEQHDYQNLQYVTVYSYQGNRTCFMSTSNNYDFHLNFEGNDYVIPAWSVSILPDCYTEVYNTAKVNAQTSIMVKKPNVGEDPDRLEWVWRPEHALHVDKTGSLKGSTLVANELLDQKRVTNGSSDYLWLLTSFEHDERDAVWGKAKNVILHVNTDGHVMHAFLNGKHIGSQWSTDGDFNYFILEKSIKLKHGTNRLSLLSVTVGLPNYGAFYDKKRVGVHGPVKLIAKTKNGDVERNISSNQWVYKTGLHGEELGLHLVESHHNHNWKTENRPENRKMIWYKTTFTAPLGTDPVVVDLLGLGKGVAWVNGFDIGRYWPKQLAPEEGCEVECDYRRTYSPSSCQTNCGKPSQRWYHIPRSLLKADDNVLVLFEEFGGTPDLVSIQTVTVGTVCADAYEGQTLELSCQGGNVFSRIKFASFGLPEGSCGSFNKGTCHAENTLPVVKDACLGKEKCSLKIAEETFGVLRCKADAYRLAVEAVLVFAMLMKQNVIKVLSSDLERRRVPNLLGDPPIQGDVNQGRTSVNRPPTPDDAVEEQEDQEKQPTLQEIINIKLIESGEKERLMELLRERLIECGWKDEMKALCRRPSTWKNDKM
;
A
#
# COMPACT_ATOMS: atom_id res chain seq x y z
N MET A 1 -24.97 -5.71 71.21
CA MET A 1 -23.92 -4.68 71.45
C MET A 1 -22.57 -5.34 71.25
N MET A 2 -21.82 -4.90 70.22
CA MET A 2 -20.35 -4.97 70.00
C MET A 2 -19.66 -6.36 70.07
N SER A 3 -18.68 -6.74 69.26
CA SER A 3 -17.83 -6.05 68.28
C SER A 3 -17.09 -7.05 67.38
N ALA A 4 -16.86 -6.62 66.13
CA ALA A 4 -15.84 -6.96 65.14
C ALA A 4 -14.74 -8.01 65.43
N SER A 5 -14.61 -8.96 64.49
CA SER A 5 -13.32 -9.36 63.88
C SER A 5 -13.58 -10.20 62.62
N GLY A 6 -13.19 -9.71 61.44
CA GLY A 6 -13.25 -10.52 60.21
C GLY A 6 -13.09 -9.69 58.95
N SER A 7 -11.84 -9.48 58.52
CA SER A 7 -11.46 -9.34 57.10
C SER A 7 -9.95 -9.09 57.02
N MET A 8 -9.17 -10.15 56.85
CA MET A 8 -7.78 -10.00 56.39
C MET A 8 -7.24 -11.24 55.66
N PHE A 9 -8.09 -11.97 54.93
CA PHE A 9 -7.66 -13.20 54.24
C PHE A 9 -8.20 -13.42 52.82
N SER A 10 -8.75 -12.40 52.14
CA SER A 10 -9.32 -12.58 50.80
C SER A 10 -8.81 -11.64 49.70
N PHE A 11 -7.86 -10.75 49.99
CA PHE A 11 -7.36 -9.79 48.98
C PHE A 11 -5.99 -10.13 48.36
N THR A 12 -5.26 -11.12 48.89
CA THR A 12 -3.95 -11.54 48.34
C THR A 12 -4.03 -12.69 47.32
N ALA A 13 -5.18 -13.36 47.17
CA ALA A 13 -5.35 -14.44 46.19
C ALA A 13 -5.82 -13.95 44.80
N PHE A 14 -6.45 -12.76 44.71
CA PHE A 14 -6.96 -12.23 43.44
C PHE A 14 -5.96 -11.31 42.70
N ALA A 15 -4.93 -10.81 43.38
CA ALA A 15 -3.90 -9.95 42.78
C ALA A 15 -2.73 -10.73 42.14
N ILE A 16 -2.63 -12.05 42.39
CA ILE A 16 -1.58 -12.92 41.81
C ILE A 16 -2.05 -13.61 40.52
N LEU A 17 -3.35 -13.58 40.21
CA LEU A 17 -3.92 -14.15 38.98
C LEU A 17 -3.89 -13.21 37.75
N PHE A 18 -3.41 -11.97 37.91
CA PHE A 18 -3.32 -11.00 36.81
C PHE A 18 -1.89 -10.50 36.51
N LEU A 19 -0.86 -11.11 37.09
CA LEU A 19 0.55 -10.68 36.95
C LEU A 19 1.54 -11.79 36.55
N CYS A 20 1.07 -12.96 36.13
CA CYS A 20 1.91 -13.96 35.47
C CYS A 20 1.22 -14.47 34.20
N SER A 21 1.27 -13.67 33.12
CA SER A 21 1.31 -14.30 31.79
C SER A 21 2.69 -14.90 31.66
N SER A 22 2.87 -16.05 32.31
CA SER A 22 4.11 -16.81 32.33
C SER A 22 4.59 -17.02 30.89
N CYS A 23 5.85 -16.68 30.65
CA CYS A 23 6.65 -17.10 29.51
C CYS A 23 6.71 -18.64 29.47
N VAL A 24 5.63 -19.28 29.04
CA VAL A 24 5.61 -20.72 28.83
C VAL A 24 6.07 -20.94 27.39
N ALA A 25 7.25 -21.55 27.25
CA ALA A 25 7.71 -22.06 25.98
C ALA A 25 6.62 -22.92 25.32
N TYR A 26 6.33 -22.67 24.05
CA TYR A 26 5.44 -23.47 23.24
C TYR A 26 6.22 -24.56 22.53
N GLU A 27 5.75 -25.80 22.59
CA GLU A 27 6.25 -26.86 21.73
C GLU A 27 5.55 -26.76 20.37
N VAL A 28 6.31 -26.48 19.30
CA VAL A 28 5.78 -26.47 17.93
C VAL A 28 6.33 -27.67 17.16
N THR A 29 5.43 -28.59 16.81
CA THR A 29 5.72 -29.79 16.02
C THR A 29 4.72 -29.90 14.87
N PHE A 30 4.74 -30.99 14.11
CA PHE A 30 3.78 -31.23 13.05
C PHE A 30 3.57 -32.74 12.83
N ASP A 31 2.50 -33.07 12.13
CA ASP A 31 2.31 -34.39 11.53
C ASP A 31 1.74 -34.25 10.11
N ASN A 32 1.35 -35.37 9.51
CA ASN A 32 0.77 -35.41 8.17
C ASN A 32 -0.51 -34.56 7.99
N ARG A 33 -1.16 -34.15 9.08
CA ARG A 33 -2.41 -33.39 9.02
C ARG A 33 -2.20 -31.90 9.24
N ALA A 34 -1.47 -31.49 10.29
CA ALA A 34 -1.36 -30.09 10.67
C ALA A 34 -0.11 -29.77 11.50
N ILE A 35 0.18 -28.47 11.63
CA ILE A 35 1.06 -27.95 12.68
C ILE A 35 0.41 -28.20 14.04
N LYS A 36 1.22 -28.57 15.03
CA LYS A 36 0.82 -28.75 16.43
C LYS A 36 1.48 -27.70 17.30
N ILE A 37 0.68 -27.04 18.13
CA ILE A 37 1.16 -26.11 19.16
C ILE A 37 0.74 -26.68 20.51
N ASN A 38 1.70 -27.01 21.36
CA ASN A 38 1.50 -27.73 22.62
C ASN A 38 0.70 -29.04 22.46
N GLY A 39 1.04 -29.82 21.44
CA GLY A 39 0.38 -31.10 21.13
C GLY A 39 -0.99 -30.99 20.45
N GLU A 40 -1.58 -29.79 20.38
CA GLU A 40 -2.85 -29.58 19.68
C GLU A 40 -2.62 -29.22 18.21
N ARG A 41 -3.26 -29.95 17.29
CA ARG A 41 -3.30 -29.56 15.87
C ARG A 41 -4.04 -28.24 15.72
N LYS A 42 -3.50 -27.33 14.91
CA LYS A 42 -4.04 -26.00 14.66
C LYS A 42 -4.34 -25.79 13.18
N LEU A 43 -5.43 -25.08 12.92
CA LEU A 43 -5.70 -24.46 11.63
C LEU A 43 -5.01 -23.10 11.63
N ILE A 44 -4.15 -22.84 10.65
CA ILE A 44 -3.45 -21.56 10.54
C ILE A 44 -4.01 -20.81 9.35
N ILE A 45 -4.60 -19.64 9.61
CA ILE A 45 -5.04 -18.67 8.61
C ILE A 45 -4.14 -17.44 8.79
N SER A 46 -3.28 -17.22 7.80
CA SER A 46 -2.19 -16.25 7.83
C SER A 46 -2.36 -15.18 6.75
N GLY A 47 -1.71 -14.03 6.93
CA GLY A 47 -1.63 -13.00 5.91
C GLY A 47 -0.28 -12.28 5.92
N SER A 48 0.26 -12.04 4.72
CA SER A 48 1.52 -11.32 4.56
C SER A 48 1.32 -9.82 4.79
N ILE A 49 2.14 -9.26 5.70
CA ILE A 49 2.30 -7.83 5.94
C ILE A 49 3.81 -7.56 5.99
N HIS A 50 4.36 -6.91 4.97
CA HIS A 50 5.78 -6.59 4.93
C HIS A 50 6.07 -5.30 5.69
N TYR A 51 6.80 -5.41 6.80
CA TYR A 51 7.08 -4.28 7.69
C TYR A 51 7.68 -3.06 6.97
N PRO A 52 8.60 -3.16 5.98
CA PRO A 52 9.15 -1.96 5.32
C PRO A 52 8.19 -1.29 4.34
N ARG A 53 7.09 -1.96 3.95
CA ARG A 53 6.08 -1.40 3.03
C ARG A 53 4.99 -0.58 3.72
N SER A 54 5.14 -0.37 5.04
CA SER A 54 4.27 0.46 5.87
C SER A 54 5.11 1.12 6.98
N THR A 55 4.55 2.08 7.70
CA THR A 55 5.28 2.76 8.79
C THR A 55 5.05 2.08 10.14
N PRO A 56 5.96 2.25 11.12
CA PRO A 56 5.77 1.71 12.47
C PRO A 56 4.46 2.12 13.15
N GLU A 57 3.96 3.30 12.83
CA GLU A 57 2.68 3.82 13.34
C GLU A 57 1.46 3.12 12.71
N MET A 58 1.61 2.54 11.52
CA MET A 58 0.57 1.77 10.85
C MET A 58 0.49 0.32 11.33
N TRP A 59 1.62 -0.30 11.69
CA TRP A 59 1.71 -1.75 11.95
C TRP A 59 0.66 -2.26 12.93
N GLN A 60 0.47 -1.57 14.06
CA GLN A 60 -0.53 -1.99 15.04
C GLN A 60 -1.95 -1.99 14.44
N SER A 61 -2.32 -0.94 13.69
CA SER A 61 -3.64 -0.90 13.06
C SER A 61 -3.80 -1.97 11.98
N LEU A 62 -2.75 -2.25 11.20
CA LEU A 62 -2.78 -3.26 10.14
C LEU A 62 -2.94 -4.66 10.73
N ILE A 63 -2.11 -4.99 11.73
CA ILE A 63 -2.13 -6.28 12.44
C ILE A 63 -3.47 -6.47 13.17
N ARG A 64 -4.02 -5.41 13.79
CA ARG A 64 -5.35 -5.47 14.40
C ARG A 64 -6.45 -5.73 13.39
N LYS A 65 -6.45 -5.04 12.24
CA LYS A 65 -7.42 -5.28 11.17
C LYS A 65 -7.30 -6.69 10.58
N ALA A 66 -6.08 -7.24 10.52
CA ALA A 66 -5.84 -8.64 10.17
C ALA A 66 -6.47 -9.61 11.18
N LYS A 67 -6.26 -9.38 12.48
CA LYS A 67 -6.89 -10.14 13.56
C LYS A 67 -8.43 -10.05 13.51
N GLU A 68 -8.97 -8.84 13.37
CA GLU A 68 -10.41 -8.60 13.23
C GLU A 68 -10.99 -9.24 11.96
N GLY A 69 -10.16 -9.41 10.92
CA GLY A 69 -10.49 -10.13 9.70
C GLY A 69 -10.39 -11.65 9.84
N GLY A 70 -10.11 -12.19 11.04
CA GLY A 70 -10.08 -13.63 11.31
C GLY A 70 -8.71 -14.30 11.13
N LEU A 71 -7.64 -13.54 10.87
CA LEU A 71 -6.30 -14.11 10.85
C LEU A 71 -5.83 -14.46 12.27
N ASN A 72 -5.15 -15.58 12.41
CA ASN A 72 -4.48 -15.99 13.66
C ASN A 72 -2.95 -15.88 13.58
N THR A 73 -2.42 -15.58 12.39
CA THR A 73 -0.99 -15.55 12.09
C THR A 73 -0.66 -14.43 11.10
N ILE A 74 0.51 -13.80 11.25
CA ILE A 74 1.05 -12.82 10.28
C ILE A 74 2.33 -13.40 9.67
N GLU A 75 2.47 -13.27 8.35
CA GLU A 75 3.67 -13.64 7.64
C GLU A 75 4.47 -12.39 7.20
N THR A 76 5.79 -12.46 7.26
CA THR A 76 6.64 -11.45 6.60
C THR A 76 7.94 -12.04 6.11
N TYR A 77 8.42 -11.55 4.97
CA TYR A 77 9.82 -11.68 4.58
C TYR A 77 10.76 -10.85 5.45
N VAL A 78 12.07 -11.14 5.39
CA VAL A 78 13.15 -10.29 5.89
C VAL A 78 13.97 -9.74 4.73
N PHE A 79 14.16 -8.42 4.66
CA PHE A 79 14.73 -7.75 3.49
C PHE A 79 16.22 -7.42 3.67
N TRP A 80 17.10 -8.35 3.26
CA TRP A 80 18.55 -8.23 3.50
C TRP A 80 19.17 -6.94 2.96
N ASN A 81 18.87 -6.55 1.72
CA ASN A 81 19.38 -5.33 1.10
C ASN A 81 19.06 -4.05 1.90
N ALA A 82 17.91 -3.99 2.55
CA ALA A 82 17.49 -2.86 3.37
C ALA A 82 18.16 -2.90 4.73
N HIS A 83 18.36 -4.09 5.30
CA HIS A 83 19.02 -4.26 6.58
C HIS A 83 20.54 -4.18 6.53
N GLU A 84 21.18 -4.43 5.39
CA GLU A 84 22.64 -4.36 5.21
C GLU A 84 22.97 -3.59 3.93
N PRO A 85 22.62 -2.28 3.84
CA PRO A 85 22.83 -1.48 2.63
C PRO A 85 24.31 -1.38 2.24
N GLU A 86 25.21 -1.40 3.23
CA GLU A 86 26.65 -1.59 3.06
C GLU A 86 27.11 -2.82 3.85
N GLN A 87 28.13 -3.51 3.34
CA GLN A 87 28.60 -4.76 3.94
C GLN A 87 28.96 -4.56 5.43
N ARG A 88 28.32 -5.35 6.30
CA ARG A 88 28.36 -5.34 7.77
C ARG A 88 27.86 -4.07 8.47
N GLN A 89 27.28 -3.13 7.74
CA GLN A 89 26.60 -1.97 8.30
C GLN A 89 25.10 -2.23 8.32
N TYR A 90 24.56 -2.43 9.52
CA TYR A 90 23.19 -2.89 9.68
C TYR A 90 22.22 -1.77 10.08
N ASP A 91 21.04 -1.75 9.48
CA ASP A 91 19.93 -0.86 9.86
C ASP A 91 18.67 -1.66 10.24
N PHE A 92 18.22 -1.46 11.47
CA PHE A 92 16.98 -2.00 12.03
C PHE A 92 16.16 -0.88 12.69
N SER A 93 16.26 0.34 12.17
CA SER A 93 15.56 1.52 12.69
C SER A 93 14.32 1.86 11.87
N GLY A 94 13.42 2.68 12.44
CA GLY A 94 12.24 3.18 11.72
C GLY A 94 11.37 2.05 11.16
N HIS A 95 11.02 2.12 9.87
CA HIS A 95 10.23 1.07 9.21
C HIS A 95 11.00 -0.24 8.95
N LEU A 96 12.30 -0.29 9.28
CA LEU A 96 13.13 -1.50 9.26
C LEU A 96 13.28 -2.14 10.65
N ASP A 97 12.56 -1.66 11.66
CA ASP A 97 12.58 -2.26 12.99
C ASP A 97 11.78 -3.58 13.03
N LEU A 98 12.43 -4.66 12.58
CA LEU A 98 11.87 -6.02 12.58
C LEU A 98 11.49 -6.47 13.99
N VAL A 99 12.28 -6.13 15.00
CA VAL A 99 12.00 -6.53 16.40
C VAL A 99 10.69 -5.92 16.86
N ARG A 100 10.50 -4.61 16.68
CA ARG A 100 9.25 -3.93 17.02
C ARG A 100 8.06 -4.46 16.22
N PHE A 101 8.25 -4.85 14.96
CA PHE A 101 7.19 -5.46 14.17
C PHE A 101 6.74 -6.81 14.75
N ILE A 102 7.67 -7.73 15.02
CA ILE A 102 7.37 -9.04 15.62
C ILE A 102 6.78 -8.89 17.03
N GLU A 103 7.30 -7.96 17.84
CA GLU A 103 6.73 -7.63 19.14
C GLU A 103 5.28 -7.14 19.03
N THR A 104 4.97 -6.38 17.97
CA THR A 104 3.59 -5.90 17.72
C THR A 104 2.66 -7.05 17.33
N ILE A 105 3.13 -8.04 16.58
CA ILE A 105 2.36 -9.27 16.29
C ILE A 105 2.05 -10.00 17.61
N GLN A 106 3.07 -10.19 18.47
CA GLN A 106 2.89 -10.84 19.78
C GLN A 106 1.90 -10.09 20.67
N ARG A 107 1.99 -8.75 20.72
CA ARG A 107 1.14 -7.88 21.54
C ARG A 107 -0.32 -7.93 21.11
N GLU A 108 -0.59 -7.99 19.80
CA GLU A 108 -1.95 -8.18 19.28
C GLU A 108 -2.42 -9.65 19.41
N GLY A 109 -1.56 -10.56 19.89
CA GLY A 109 -1.92 -11.94 20.23
C GLY A 109 -2.07 -12.86 19.02
N LEU A 110 -1.27 -12.62 17.97
CA LEU A 110 -1.18 -13.47 16.79
C LEU A 110 0.15 -14.24 16.78
N TYR A 111 0.19 -15.34 16.02
CA TYR A 111 1.46 -16.01 15.69
C TYR A 111 2.17 -15.31 14.52
N ALA A 112 3.42 -15.71 14.27
CA ALA A 112 4.22 -15.23 13.16
C ALA A 112 4.81 -16.37 12.32
N ILE A 113 4.84 -16.18 11.00
CA ILE A 113 5.66 -16.93 10.05
C ILE A 113 6.77 -15.99 9.57
N LEU A 114 8.02 -16.29 9.93
CA LEU A 114 9.17 -15.43 9.58
C LEU A 114 9.92 -16.02 8.39
N ARG A 115 9.71 -15.45 7.20
CA ARG A 115 10.37 -15.90 5.98
C ARG A 115 11.71 -15.19 5.81
N ILE A 116 12.75 -15.77 6.38
CA ILE A 116 14.07 -15.11 6.48
C ILE A 116 14.73 -14.99 5.10
N GLY A 117 14.51 -15.95 4.20
CA GLY A 117 15.13 -15.96 2.87
C GLY A 117 16.57 -16.46 2.91
N PRO A 118 17.60 -15.66 2.58
CA PRO A 118 17.56 -14.20 2.42
C PRO A 118 17.31 -13.73 0.99
N TYR A 119 17.26 -14.65 0.02
CA TYR A 119 16.53 -14.38 -1.22
C TYR A 119 15.03 -14.45 -0.91
N VAL A 120 14.29 -13.41 -1.29
CA VAL A 120 12.85 -13.28 -0.99
C VAL A 120 11.98 -13.05 -2.21
N CYS A 121 12.55 -12.81 -3.40
CA CYS A 121 11.81 -12.34 -4.58
C CYS A 121 10.99 -11.07 -4.27
N ALA A 122 9.74 -11.25 -3.83
CA ALA A 122 8.83 -10.28 -3.21
C ALA A 122 8.51 -9.04 -4.06
N GLU A 123 8.75 -9.10 -5.37
CA GLU A 123 8.83 -7.93 -6.24
C GLU A 123 9.74 -6.83 -5.69
N TRP A 124 10.75 -7.26 -4.94
CA TRP A 124 11.66 -6.42 -4.20
C TRP A 124 13.00 -6.35 -4.92
N ASN A 125 13.67 -5.20 -4.81
CA ASN A 125 14.82 -4.82 -5.56
C ASN A 125 15.92 -5.86 -5.36
N TYR A 126 16.41 -6.41 -6.47
CA TYR A 126 17.44 -7.44 -6.47
C TYR A 126 17.08 -8.69 -5.65
N GLY A 127 15.77 -9.00 -5.55
CA GLY A 127 15.26 -10.17 -4.85
C GLY A 127 15.53 -10.17 -3.35
N GLY A 128 15.84 -9.00 -2.77
CA GLY A 128 16.27 -8.85 -1.38
C GLY A 128 17.78 -8.87 -1.18
N PHE A 129 18.60 -9.18 -2.19
CA PHE A 129 20.05 -9.18 -2.03
C PHE A 129 20.64 -7.76 -1.99
N PRO A 130 21.56 -7.49 -1.06
CA PRO A 130 22.37 -6.28 -1.14
C PRO A 130 23.21 -6.27 -2.44
N VAL A 131 23.25 -5.12 -3.13
CA VAL A 131 23.95 -5.01 -4.43
C VAL A 131 25.46 -5.22 -4.27
N TRP A 132 26.04 -4.96 -3.10
CA TRP A 132 27.47 -5.18 -2.84
C TRP A 132 27.88 -6.65 -2.97
N LEU A 133 26.97 -7.61 -2.82
CA LEU A 133 27.25 -9.03 -3.07
C LEU A 133 27.73 -9.25 -4.51
N HIS A 134 27.17 -8.52 -5.48
CA HIS A 134 27.52 -8.63 -6.90
C HIS A 134 29.00 -8.34 -7.18
N SER A 135 29.64 -7.52 -6.33
CA SER A 135 31.03 -7.09 -6.53
C SER A 135 32.04 -7.98 -5.78
N LEU A 136 31.59 -9.02 -5.06
CA LEU A 136 32.48 -9.92 -4.35
C LEU A 136 33.25 -10.83 -5.34
N PRO A 137 34.57 -11.01 -5.16
CA PRO A 137 35.34 -11.92 -6.00
C PRO A 137 34.81 -13.35 -5.94
N ASN A 138 34.64 -13.98 -7.10
CA ASN A 138 34.18 -15.37 -7.25
C ASN A 138 32.77 -15.67 -6.69
N ILE A 139 31.93 -14.64 -6.53
CA ILE A 139 30.54 -14.82 -6.09
C ILE A 139 29.71 -15.50 -7.18
N GLU A 140 28.92 -16.48 -6.77
CA GLU A 140 27.77 -16.98 -7.52
C GLU A 140 26.59 -17.11 -6.55
N MET A 141 25.52 -16.37 -6.80
CA MET A 141 24.38 -16.31 -5.88
C MET A 141 23.48 -17.54 -6.04
N ARG A 142 22.85 -17.93 -4.92
CA ARG A 142 21.86 -19.03 -4.85
C ARG A 142 22.39 -20.35 -5.42
N THR A 143 23.63 -20.69 -5.09
CA THR A 143 24.22 -21.98 -5.49
C THR A 143 25.25 -22.44 -4.47
N ASN A 144 25.81 -23.63 -4.66
CA ASN A 144 26.86 -24.18 -3.82
C ASN A 144 28.21 -23.47 -4.04
N ASN A 145 28.27 -22.22 -3.57
CA ASN A 145 29.41 -21.32 -3.68
C ASN A 145 29.78 -20.83 -2.28
N THR A 146 31.03 -21.08 -1.86
CA THR A 146 31.48 -20.80 -0.49
C THR A 146 31.40 -19.31 -0.12
N VAL A 147 31.61 -18.40 -1.07
CA VAL A 147 31.51 -16.95 -0.81
C VAL A 147 30.06 -16.59 -0.49
N TYR A 148 29.13 -16.98 -1.36
CA TYR A 148 27.70 -16.74 -1.15
C TYR A 148 27.18 -17.39 0.13
N GLN A 149 27.49 -18.67 0.34
CA GLN A 149 27.07 -19.42 1.52
C GLN A 149 27.57 -18.79 2.83
N ASN A 150 28.79 -18.25 2.86
CA ASN A 150 29.32 -17.56 4.03
C ASN A 150 28.55 -16.25 4.30
N GLU A 151 28.28 -15.45 3.27
CA GLU A 151 27.51 -14.21 3.42
C GLU A 151 26.06 -14.49 3.86
N MET A 152 25.40 -15.45 3.22
CA MET A 152 24.06 -15.90 3.60
C MET A 152 24.03 -16.42 5.04
N ARG A 153 25.01 -17.26 5.45
CA ARG A 153 25.13 -17.73 6.84
C ARG A 153 25.20 -16.57 7.82
N ILE A 154 26.05 -15.57 7.55
CA ILE A 154 26.25 -14.42 8.46
C ILE A 154 24.96 -13.65 8.65
N PHE A 155 24.26 -13.32 7.56
CA PHE A 155 23.01 -12.57 7.65
C PHE A 155 21.90 -13.40 8.32
N THR A 156 21.69 -14.65 7.91
CA THR A 156 20.68 -15.53 8.52
C THR A 156 20.96 -15.76 10.00
N GLN A 157 22.21 -16.00 10.39
CA GLN A 157 22.61 -16.13 11.79
C GLN A 157 22.34 -14.86 12.60
N LYS A 158 22.55 -13.67 12.00
CA LYS A 158 22.22 -12.41 12.65
C LYS A 158 20.73 -12.29 12.93
N ILE A 159 19.88 -12.54 11.94
CA ILE A 159 18.42 -12.46 12.09
C ILE A 159 17.93 -13.48 13.13
N VAL A 160 18.36 -14.74 13.02
CA VAL A 160 18.00 -15.78 14.00
C VAL A 160 18.50 -15.42 15.39
N GLY A 161 19.74 -14.92 15.52
CA GLY A 161 20.30 -14.48 16.79
C GLY A 161 19.52 -13.34 17.44
N MET A 162 19.07 -12.36 16.64
CA MET A 162 18.20 -11.28 17.13
C MET A 162 16.86 -11.82 17.62
N MET A 163 16.19 -12.67 16.84
CA MET A 163 14.90 -13.25 17.24
C MET A 163 15.03 -14.14 18.49
N LYS A 164 16.14 -14.87 18.63
CA LYS A 164 16.45 -15.65 19.84
C LYS A 164 16.70 -14.76 21.05
N HIS A 165 17.44 -13.66 20.88
CA HIS A 165 17.75 -12.73 21.97
C HIS A 165 16.47 -12.13 22.58
N GLU A 166 15.52 -11.77 21.72
CA GLU A 166 14.21 -11.22 22.13
C GLU A 166 13.19 -12.32 22.52
N ASN A 167 13.57 -13.59 22.52
CA ASN A 167 12.70 -14.74 22.81
C ASN A 167 11.47 -14.84 21.90
N PHE A 168 11.61 -14.46 20.62
CA PHE A 168 10.48 -14.44 19.68
C PHE A 168 10.14 -15.79 19.04
N PHE A 169 11.01 -16.79 19.12
CA PHE A 169 10.62 -18.15 18.73
C PHE A 169 9.60 -18.72 19.73
N ALA A 170 8.61 -19.45 19.21
CA ALA A 170 7.56 -20.04 20.05
C ALA A 170 8.13 -20.98 21.12
N SER A 171 9.22 -21.68 20.83
CA SER A 171 10.03 -22.45 21.79
C SER A 171 10.57 -21.64 22.98
N GLN A 172 10.59 -20.31 22.89
CA GLN A 172 10.99 -19.37 23.93
C GLN A 172 9.80 -18.56 24.49
N GLY A 173 8.57 -18.86 24.06
CA GLY A 173 7.34 -18.15 24.44
C GLY A 173 6.95 -16.99 23.50
N GLY A 174 7.65 -16.84 22.37
CA GLY A 174 7.39 -15.83 21.36
C GLY A 174 6.34 -16.21 20.31
N PRO A 175 6.03 -15.32 19.35
CA PRO A 175 4.98 -15.57 18.36
C PRO A 175 5.45 -16.42 17.16
N ILE A 176 6.75 -16.56 16.89
CA ILE A 176 7.24 -17.19 15.65
C ILE A 176 7.05 -18.71 15.73
N ILE A 177 6.11 -19.25 14.96
CA ILE A 177 5.76 -20.68 14.92
C ILE A 177 6.36 -21.41 13.71
N LEU A 178 6.71 -20.69 12.64
CA LEU A 178 7.36 -21.23 11.45
C LEU A 178 8.41 -20.23 10.96
N ALA A 179 9.50 -20.76 10.41
CA ALA A 179 10.50 -19.97 9.71
C ALA A 179 10.77 -20.53 8.30
N GLN A 180 11.12 -19.67 7.34
CA GLN A 180 11.49 -20.11 5.99
C GLN A 180 12.94 -19.74 5.65
N ILE A 181 13.63 -20.68 5.02
CA ILE A 181 14.93 -20.48 4.37
C ILE A 181 14.72 -20.56 2.84
N GLU A 182 15.46 -19.76 2.09
CA GLU A 182 15.25 -19.56 0.65
C GLU A 182 13.82 -19.10 0.29
N ASN A 183 13.56 -18.95 -1.00
CA ASN A 183 12.27 -18.67 -1.59
C ASN A 183 12.20 -19.22 -3.03
N GLU A 184 11.25 -20.12 -3.28
CA GLU A 184 10.97 -20.66 -4.61
C GLU A 184 12.20 -21.15 -5.37
N TYR A 185 13.12 -21.82 -4.66
CA TYR A 185 14.37 -22.26 -5.26
C TYR A 185 14.19 -23.45 -6.21
N GLY A 186 13.22 -24.33 -5.96
CA GLY A 186 12.96 -25.47 -6.85
C GLY A 186 12.58 -25.06 -8.28
N ASP A 187 12.03 -23.87 -8.48
CA ASP A 187 11.74 -23.32 -9.82
C ASP A 187 13.01 -23.00 -10.63
N VAL A 188 14.16 -22.80 -9.95
CA VAL A 188 15.44 -22.45 -10.59
C VAL A 188 16.56 -23.48 -10.34
N GLU A 189 16.39 -24.39 -9.39
CA GLU A 189 17.40 -25.34 -8.92
C GLU A 189 18.10 -26.08 -10.07
N ASN A 190 17.31 -26.58 -11.02
CA ASN A 190 17.82 -27.34 -12.18
C ASN A 190 18.81 -26.54 -13.03
N ALA A 191 18.68 -25.21 -13.09
CA ALA A 191 19.59 -24.36 -13.86
C ALA A 191 21.00 -24.34 -13.26
N TYR A 192 21.16 -24.68 -11.97
CA TYR A 192 22.43 -24.76 -11.27
C TYR A 192 23.05 -26.17 -11.26
N GLY A 193 22.37 -27.16 -11.88
CA GLY A 193 22.85 -28.54 -11.98
C GLY A 193 23.13 -29.16 -10.61
N GLU A 194 24.26 -29.87 -10.48
CA GLU A 194 24.62 -30.56 -9.24
C GLU A 194 24.84 -29.61 -8.05
N ASN A 195 25.25 -28.37 -8.31
CA ASN A 195 25.42 -27.36 -7.26
C ASN A 195 24.06 -26.85 -6.73
N GLY A 196 22.97 -27.09 -7.47
CA GLY A 196 21.63 -26.74 -7.05
C GLY A 196 21.19 -27.53 -5.82
N TRP A 197 21.19 -28.85 -5.91
CA TRP A 197 20.74 -29.72 -4.81
C TRP A 197 21.72 -29.72 -3.62
N LYS A 198 23.03 -29.63 -3.86
CA LYS A 198 24.03 -29.47 -2.77
C LYS A 198 23.80 -28.19 -1.96
N TYR A 199 23.32 -27.13 -2.59
CA TYR A 199 22.96 -25.90 -1.90
C TYR A 199 21.69 -26.07 -1.06
N VAL A 200 20.70 -26.84 -1.53
CA VAL A 200 19.50 -27.17 -0.75
C VAL A 200 19.85 -28.00 0.50
N GLU A 201 20.72 -29.01 0.35
CA GLU A 201 21.24 -29.78 1.50
C GLU A 201 21.97 -28.88 2.50
N TRP A 202 22.85 -28.01 2.01
CA TRP A 202 23.53 -27.04 2.86
C TRP A 202 22.58 -26.07 3.58
N CYS A 203 21.50 -25.62 2.93
CA CYS A 203 20.47 -24.81 3.57
C CYS A 203 19.80 -25.55 4.73
N SER A 204 19.57 -26.87 4.57
CA SER A 204 19.04 -27.72 5.63
C SER A 204 19.99 -27.81 6.82
N ASP A 205 21.25 -28.15 6.57
CA ASP A 205 22.27 -28.23 7.63
C ASP A 205 22.42 -26.89 8.37
N LEU A 206 22.36 -25.78 7.63
CA LEU A 206 22.44 -24.44 8.19
C LEU A 206 21.30 -24.17 9.18
N VAL A 207 20.05 -24.42 8.79
CA VAL A 207 18.91 -24.09 9.65
C VAL A 207 18.79 -25.02 10.85
N GLU A 208 19.17 -26.29 10.70
CA GLU A 208 19.26 -27.23 11.81
C GLU A 208 20.30 -26.78 12.83
N SER A 209 21.46 -26.29 12.37
CA SER A 209 22.53 -25.79 13.26
C SER A 209 22.10 -24.63 14.16
N PHE A 210 21.01 -23.94 13.82
CA PHE A 210 20.50 -22.86 14.65
C PHE A 210 19.71 -23.34 15.86
N GLU A 211 19.16 -24.55 15.88
CA GLU A 211 18.40 -25.10 17.02
C GLU A 211 17.33 -24.12 17.55
N VAL A 212 16.46 -23.61 16.66
CA VAL A 212 15.41 -22.62 17.03
C VAL A 212 14.19 -23.25 17.70
N GLY A 213 14.01 -24.56 17.61
CA GLY A 213 12.90 -25.27 18.26
C GLY A 213 11.52 -25.06 17.61
N VAL A 214 11.48 -24.57 16.37
CA VAL A 214 10.26 -24.48 15.54
C VAL A 214 10.52 -25.06 14.15
N PRO A 215 9.49 -25.54 13.42
CA PRO A 215 9.67 -26.10 12.09
C PRO A 215 10.14 -25.06 11.07
N TRP A 216 10.96 -25.53 10.12
CA TRP A 216 11.36 -24.77 8.94
C TRP A 216 10.58 -25.21 7.71
N ILE A 217 10.32 -24.27 6.81
CA ILE A 217 9.65 -24.51 5.54
C ILE A 217 10.51 -24.05 4.36
N MET A 218 10.21 -24.57 3.17
CA MET A 218 10.69 -24.07 1.88
C MET A 218 9.52 -24.11 0.88
N CYS A 219 9.16 -22.97 0.30
CA CYS A 219 8.13 -22.90 -0.73
C CYS A 219 8.67 -23.35 -2.10
N LYS A 220 7.83 -24.02 -2.90
CA LYS A 220 8.17 -24.59 -4.22
C LYS A 220 9.46 -25.41 -4.22
N GLN A 221 9.65 -26.24 -3.20
CA GLN A 221 10.84 -27.08 -3.06
C GLN A 221 10.45 -28.54 -2.82
N ASP A 222 10.18 -29.28 -3.89
CA ASP A 222 9.60 -30.63 -3.75
C ASP A 222 10.58 -31.64 -3.10
N ASN A 223 11.88 -31.45 -3.29
CA ASN A 223 12.94 -32.27 -2.71
C ASN A 223 13.48 -31.71 -1.37
N ALA A 224 12.77 -30.82 -0.68
CA ALA A 224 13.20 -30.26 0.61
C ALA A 224 13.60 -31.39 1.60
N PRO A 225 14.82 -31.38 2.18
CA PRO A 225 15.27 -32.39 3.13
C PRO A 225 14.39 -32.42 4.39
N PHE A 226 14.10 -33.61 4.93
CA PHE A 226 13.35 -33.69 6.18
C PHE A 226 14.28 -33.27 7.34
N PRO A 227 13.83 -32.46 8.33
CA PRO A 227 12.45 -32.13 8.68
C PRO A 227 11.87 -30.85 8.07
N ILE A 228 12.52 -30.23 7.08
CA ILE A 228 11.97 -29.06 6.38
C ILE A 228 10.70 -29.45 5.62
N ILE A 229 9.65 -28.65 5.79
CA ILE A 229 8.35 -28.87 5.15
C ILE A 229 8.33 -28.13 3.80
N SER A 230 8.03 -28.85 2.72
CA SER A 230 7.74 -28.24 1.43
C SER A 230 6.39 -27.54 1.45
N ALA A 231 6.28 -26.37 0.80
CA ALA A 231 5.05 -25.60 0.72
C ALA A 231 4.71 -25.17 -0.71
N CYS A 232 3.43 -24.90 -0.95
CA CYS A 232 2.91 -24.44 -2.24
C CYS A 232 2.74 -22.91 -2.28
N ASN A 233 2.94 -22.33 -3.47
CA ASN A 233 2.60 -20.95 -3.82
C ASN A 233 1.75 -20.94 -5.10
N GLY A 234 0.80 -20.03 -5.20
CA GLY A 234 -0.06 -19.92 -6.38
C GLY A 234 -1.38 -19.20 -6.14
N PHE A 235 -2.19 -19.07 -7.18
CA PHE A 235 -3.61 -18.69 -7.04
C PHE A 235 -4.45 -19.81 -6.43
N TYR A 236 -4.07 -21.06 -6.67
CA TYR A 236 -4.72 -22.27 -6.17
C TYR A 236 -3.66 -23.29 -5.78
N CYS A 237 -3.77 -23.85 -4.58
CA CYS A 237 -2.95 -24.97 -4.08
C CYS A 237 -3.83 -26.12 -3.53
N ASP A 238 -5.12 -26.12 -3.85
CA ASP A 238 -6.07 -27.16 -3.47
C ASP A 238 -5.73 -28.50 -4.12
N GLY A 239 -5.26 -28.51 -5.37
CA GLY A 239 -4.79 -29.71 -6.07
C GLY A 239 -3.36 -30.15 -5.74
N TRP A 240 -2.56 -29.31 -5.09
CA TRP A 240 -1.18 -29.66 -4.72
C TRP A 240 -1.15 -30.60 -3.52
N GLN A 241 -0.22 -31.55 -3.50
CA GLN A 241 0.02 -32.44 -2.37
C GLN A 241 1.49 -32.35 -1.96
N SER A 242 1.74 -32.31 -0.65
CA SER A 242 3.11 -32.36 -0.14
C SER A 242 3.82 -33.63 -0.65
N PRO A 243 5.05 -33.53 -1.20
CA PRO A 243 5.84 -34.69 -1.63
C PRO A 243 6.07 -35.73 -0.52
N LYS A 244 6.03 -35.29 0.74
CA LYS A 244 6.16 -36.14 1.94
C LYS A 244 4.86 -36.14 2.74
N SER A 245 3.73 -36.30 2.04
CA SER A 245 2.36 -36.22 2.59
C SER A 245 2.12 -37.09 3.81
N ASP A 246 2.80 -38.23 3.93
CA ASP A 246 2.63 -39.17 5.03
C ASP A 246 3.24 -38.67 6.35
N SER A 247 4.01 -37.59 6.31
CA SER A 247 4.77 -37.07 7.46
C SER A 247 4.69 -35.55 7.64
N THR A 248 4.18 -34.81 6.65
CA THR A 248 4.15 -33.35 6.66
C THR A 248 2.76 -32.81 6.33
N PRO A 249 2.36 -31.67 6.91
CA PRO A 249 1.06 -31.08 6.64
C PRO A 249 1.06 -30.37 5.29
N LYS A 250 -0.14 -30.14 4.75
CA LYS A 250 -0.33 -29.36 3.52
C LYS A 250 -0.31 -27.85 3.84
N ILE A 251 0.71 -27.16 3.31
CA ILE A 251 0.99 -25.74 3.56
C ILE A 251 0.92 -24.95 2.25
N TRP A 252 0.22 -23.82 2.28
CA TRP A 252 0.14 -22.83 1.21
C TRP A 252 0.66 -21.48 1.72
N THR A 253 1.92 -21.18 1.40
CA THR A 253 2.65 -19.99 1.87
C THR A 253 2.30 -18.72 1.09
N GLU A 254 1.82 -18.83 -0.15
CA GLU A 254 1.38 -17.66 -0.91
C GLU A 254 0.12 -17.94 -1.71
N ASN A 255 -1.03 -17.61 -1.13
CA ASN A 255 -2.28 -17.45 -1.84
C ASN A 255 -2.34 -16.04 -2.42
N TRP A 256 -2.08 -15.92 -3.71
CA TRP A 256 -1.96 -14.61 -4.35
C TRP A 256 -3.30 -13.85 -4.36
N SER A 257 -3.47 -12.86 -3.50
CA SER A 257 -4.75 -12.16 -3.29
C SER A 257 -5.15 -11.23 -4.45
N GLY A 258 -4.22 -10.98 -5.35
CA GLY A 258 -4.30 -10.23 -6.59
C GLY A 258 -2.95 -10.34 -7.31
N TRP A 259 -2.41 -9.24 -7.82
CA TRP A 259 -1.10 -9.24 -8.47
C TRP A 259 -0.38 -7.90 -8.33
N PHE A 260 0.95 -7.90 -8.48
CA PHE A 260 1.74 -6.69 -8.46
C PHE A 260 1.54 -5.83 -9.71
N LYS A 261 1.89 -4.54 -9.61
CA LYS A 261 1.79 -3.56 -10.70
C LYS A 261 3.16 -3.21 -11.26
N THR A 262 3.22 -3.09 -12.59
CA THR A 262 4.40 -2.62 -13.32
C THR A 262 4.12 -1.30 -14.04
N TRP A 263 5.15 -0.48 -14.21
CA TRP A 263 5.02 0.79 -14.94
C TRP A 263 4.56 0.53 -16.38
N GLY A 264 3.44 1.13 -16.77
CA GLY A 264 2.83 0.96 -18.09
C GLY A 264 1.85 -0.20 -18.22
N SER A 265 1.48 -0.86 -17.12
CA SER A 265 0.47 -1.93 -17.12
C SER A 265 -0.83 -1.47 -16.48
N GLN A 266 -1.91 -2.20 -16.79
CA GLN A 266 -3.21 -2.08 -16.13
C GLN A 266 -3.15 -2.49 -14.65
N ASP A 267 -4.23 -2.20 -13.92
CA ASP A 267 -4.39 -2.59 -12.52
C ASP A 267 -5.05 -3.97 -12.46
N PRO A 268 -4.34 -5.03 -12.02
CA PRO A 268 -4.91 -6.37 -11.88
C PRO A 268 -5.78 -6.46 -10.61
N HIS A 269 -6.93 -7.11 -10.73
CA HIS A 269 -7.84 -7.40 -9.61
C HIS A 269 -8.16 -8.89 -9.57
N ARG A 270 -8.36 -9.44 -8.37
CA ARG A 270 -8.86 -10.79 -8.14
C ARG A 270 -10.11 -10.70 -7.28
N THR A 271 -11.21 -11.32 -7.71
CA THR A 271 -12.49 -11.17 -7.01
C THR A 271 -12.46 -11.78 -5.61
N ALA A 272 -13.35 -11.30 -4.73
CA ALA A 272 -13.48 -11.85 -3.38
C ALA A 272 -13.96 -13.31 -3.44
N GLU A 273 -14.83 -13.61 -4.40
CA GLU A 273 -15.46 -14.89 -4.64
C GLU A 273 -14.44 -15.96 -5.02
N ASP A 274 -13.56 -15.66 -5.99
CA ASP A 274 -12.51 -16.58 -6.41
C ASP A 274 -11.47 -16.82 -5.31
N LEU A 275 -11.08 -15.75 -4.61
CA LEU A 275 -10.13 -15.86 -3.50
C LEU A 275 -10.70 -16.71 -2.36
N ALA A 276 -11.98 -16.51 -2.00
CA ALA A 276 -12.68 -17.33 -1.02
C ALA A 276 -12.86 -18.77 -1.50
N PHE A 277 -13.17 -18.98 -2.78
CA PHE A 277 -13.27 -20.30 -3.41
C PHE A 277 -11.96 -21.08 -3.23
N ALA A 278 -10.83 -20.46 -3.58
CA ALA A 278 -9.53 -21.10 -3.50
C ALA A 278 -9.17 -21.52 -2.07
N VAL A 279 -9.48 -20.67 -1.07
CA VAL A 279 -9.24 -20.96 0.36
C VAL A 279 -10.16 -22.06 0.88
N ALA A 280 -11.46 -21.96 0.60
CA ALA A 280 -12.43 -22.95 1.04
C ALA A 280 -12.11 -24.33 0.45
N ARG A 281 -11.74 -24.40 -0.84
CA ARG A 281 -11.29 -25.64 -1.48
C ARG A 281 -10.00 -26.19 -0.89
N PHE A 282 -9.03 -25.33 -0.59
CA PHE A 282 -7.79 -25.75 0.05
C PHE A 282 -8.07 -26.46 1.39
N TYR A 283 -8.90 -25.88 2.25
CA TYR A 283 -9.26 -26.51 3.54
C TYR A 283 -10.19 -27.72 3.39
N GLN A 284 -11.11 -27.70 2.43
CA GLN A 284 -11.92 -28.87 2.06
C GLN A 284 -11.02 -30.08 1.76
N LEU A 285 -9.93 -29.88 1.01
CA LEU A 285 -9.00 -30.92 0.58
C LEU A 285 -7.77 -31.07 1.50
N GLY A 286 -7.97 -30.88 2.81
CA GLY A 286 -6.96 -31.21 3.80
C GLY A 286 -5.86 -30.17 3.98
N GLY A 287 -6.04 -28.94 3.52
CA GLY A 287 -5.16 -27.82 3.88
C GLY A 287 -5.10 -27.59 5.40
N ALA A 288 -3.96 -27.12 5.89
CA ALA A 288 -3.77 -26.83 7.32
C ALA A 288 -3.22 -25.43 7.59
N VAL A 289 -2.37 -24.92 6.69
CA VAL A 289 -1.77 -23.58 6.77
C VAL A 289 -2.01 -22.88 5.45
N GLN A 290 -2.72 -21.75 5.48
CA GLN A 290 -2.93 -20.90 4.31
C GLN A 290 -2.51 -19.47 4.65
N ASN A 291 -1.73 -18.85 3.76
CA ASN A 291 -1.30 -17.47 3.90
C ASN A 291 -1.74 -16.62 2.70
N TYR A 292 -2.34 -15.45 2.93
CA TYR A 292 -2.65 -14.47 1.87
C TYR A 292 -1.41 -13.66 1.50
N TYR A 293 -0.97 -13.77 0.25
CA TYR A 293 0.09 -12.94 -0.31
C TYR A 293 -0.52 -11.97 -1.33
N MET A 294 -0.83 -10.72 -1.02
CA MET A 294 -0.63 -10.01 0.24
C MET A 294 -1.95 -9.89 1.04
N TYR A 295 -1.85 -9.78 2.36
CA TYR A 295 -2.97 -9.31 3.18
C TYR A 295 -2.98 -7.78 3.30
N HIS A 296 -1.80 -7.18 3.45
CA HIS A 296 -1.53 -5.77 3.18
C HIS A 296 -0.28 -5.67 2.33
N GLY A 297 -0.42 -5.17 1.10
CA GLY A 297 0.70 -5.02 0.20
C GLY A 297 1.54 -3.77 0.47
N GLY A 298 0.89 -2.61 0.62
CA GLY A 298 1.54 -1.36 1.03
C GLY A 298 2.27 -0.62 -0.09
N THR A 299 3.34 0.10 0.27
CA THR A 299 4.07 0.99 -0.64
C THR A 299 5.57 0.63 -0.69
N ASN A 300 6.13 0.56 -1.88
CA ASN A 300 7.57 0.50 -2.12
C ASN A 300 8.21 1.89 -1.92
N PHE A 301 8.44 2.28 -0.65
CA PHE A 301 9.12 3.53 -0.31
C PHE A 301 10.58 3.55 -0.78
N GLY A 302 11.13 4.74 -1.00
CA GLY A 302 12.50 4.90 -1.45
C GLY A 302 12.77 4.31 -2.84
N LYS A 303 14.04 3.93 -3.05
CA LYS A 303 14.56 3.42 -4.34
C LYS A 303 15.06 1.99 -4.27
N THR A 304 15.12 1.41 -3.07
CA THR A 304 15.67 0.08 -2.82
C THR A 304 14.59 -0.96 -2.51
N ALA A 305 13.32 -0.58 -2.65
CA ALA A 305 12.15 -1.45 -2.45
C ALA A 305 11.69 -2.13 -3.74
N GLY A 306 10.84 -1.52 -4.57
CA GLY A 306 10.29 -2.18 -5.78
C GLY A 306 11.30 -2.30 -6.93
N GLY A 307 11.34 -3.44 -7.61
CA GLY A 307 12.13 -3.61 -8.84
C GLY A 307 12.09 -5.02 -9.46
N PRO A 308 12.40 -5.18 -10.75
CA PRO A 308 12.56 -4.11 -11.76
C PRO A 308 11.18 -3.69 -12.30
N TYR A 309 11.03 -2.42 -12.69
CA TYR A 309 9.80 -1.87 -13.27
C TYR A 309 8.52 -1.98 -12.42
N ILE A 310 8.63 -2.41 -11.16
CA ILE A 310 7.53 -2.44 -10.20
C ILE A 310 7.16 -0.99 -9.82
N THR A 311 5.86 -0.71 -9.72
CA THR A 311 5.36 0.60 -9.30
C THR A 311 5.69 0.90 -7.85
N THR A 312 5.57 2.16 -7.44
CA THR A 312 5.71 2.53 -6.03
C THR A 312 4.56 1.99 -5.19
N SER A 313 3.34 1.93 -5.73
CA SER A 313 2.26 1.18 -5.11
C SER A 313 2.55 -0.32 -5.17
N TYR A 314 2.34 -1.01 -4.06
CA TYR A 314 2.30 -2.47 -3.97
C TYR A 314 0.95 -2.93 -3.39
N ASP A 315 -0.14 -2.27 -3.79
CA ASP A 315 -1.50 -2.54 -3.29
C ASP A 315 -1.91 -4.02 -3.36
N TYR A 316 -1.56 -4.68 -4.48
CA TYR A 316 -1.79 -6.10 -4.74
C TYR A 316 -3.28 -6.51 -4.81
N ASP A 317 -4.22 -5.55 -4.83
CA ASP A 317 -5.65 -5.80 -4.60
C ASP A 317 -5.89 -6.53 -3.26
N ALA A 318 -5.04 -6.27 -2.26
CA ALA A 318 -5.05 -6.97 -0.99
C ALA A 318 -6.32 -6.66 -0.16
N PRO A 319 -6.71 -7.54 0.80
CA PRO A 319 -7.80 -7.28 1.75
C PRO A 319 -7.64 -5.96 2.54
N LEU A 320 -6.41 -5.53 2.80
CA LEU A 320 -6.10 -4.18 3.24
C LEU A 320 -5.38 -3.43 2.10
N ASP A 321 -5.97 -2.33 1.63
CA ASP A 321 -5.42 -1.54 0.51
C ASP A 321 -4.02 -0.97 0.84
N GLU A 322 -3.34 -0.37 -0.15
CA GLU A 322 -2.04 0.29 0.00
C GLU A 322 -1.98 1.23 1.22
N TYR A 323 -3.10 1.85 1.57
CA TYR A 323 -3.22 2.86 2.61
C TYR A 323 -3.67 2.29 3.96
N GLY A 324 -3.94 0.98 4.03
CA GLY A 324 -4.40 0.28 5.22
C GLY A 324 -5.90 0.36 5.48
N ASN A 325 -6.72 0.78 4.51
CA ASN A 325 -8.19 0.71 4.59
C ASN A 325 -8.68 -0.71 4.31
N LEU A 326 -9.90 -1.02 4.74
CA LEU A 326 -10.53 -2.31 4.41
C LEU A 326 -10.94 -2.31 2.94
N ASN A 327 -10.36 -3.19 2.12
CA ASN A 327 -10.78 -3.41 0.73
C ASN A 327 -12.05 -4.26 0.72
N GLN A 328 -13.19 -3.59 0.65
CA GLN A 328 -14.52 -4.19 0.73
C GLN A 328 -15.10 -4.39 -0.67
N PRO A 329 -15.62 -5.58 -1.01
CA PRO A 329 -16.12 -6.61 -0.08
C PRO A 329 -15.11 -7.69 0.30
N LYS A 330 -13.91 -7.72 -0.30
CA LYS A 330 -12.92 -8.80 -0.14
C LYS A 330 -12.61 -9.08 1.33
N TRP A 331 -12.27 -8.07 2.12
CA TRP A 331 -11.96 -8.24 3.54
C TRP A 331 -13.13 -8.83 4.33
N GLY A 332 -14.35 -8.31 4.13
CA GLY A 332 -15.54 -8.76 4.87
C GLY A 332 -15.96 -10.18 4.49
N HIS A 333 -15.86 -10.52 3.20
CA HIS A 333 -16.19 -11.86 2.69
C HIS A 333 -15.23 -12.92 3.24
N LEU A 334 -13.92 -12.63 3.22
CA LEU A 334 -12.92 -13.53 3.79
C LEU A 334 -13.05 -13.65 5.31
N LYS A 335 -13.37 -12.55 6.01
CA LYS A 335 -13.64 -12.61 7.45
C LYS A 335 -14.74 -13.62 7.79
N ALA A 336 -15.87 -13.58 7.06
CA ALA A 336 -16.96 -14.52 7.27
C ALA A 336 -16.52 -15.98 7.03
N LEU A 337 -15.74 -16.22 5.98
CA LEU A 337 -15.14 -17.54 5.72
C LEU A 337 -14.25 -18.00 6.89
N HIS A 338 -13.37 -17.12 7.39
CA HIS A 338 -12.44 -17.45 8.47
C HIS A 338 -13.16 -17.81 9.77
N GLU A 339 -14.19 -17.06 10.14
CA GLU A 339 -14.97 -17.33 11.35
C GLU A 339 -15.58 -18.74 11.30
N ILE A 340 -16.08 -19.15 10.14
CA ILE A 340 -16.63 -20.50 9.94
C ILE A 340 -15.53 -21.55 9.99
N LEU A 341 -14.43 -21.38 9.24
CA LEU A 341 -13.33 -22.33 9.23
C LEU A 341 -12.72 -22.54 10.63
N MET A 342 -12.54 -21.47 11.39
CA MET A 342 -12.03 -21.53 12.77
C MET A 342 -13.03 -22.22 13.70
N SER A 343 -14.34 -22.02 13.53
CA SER A 343 -15.36 -22.76 14.30
C SER A 343 -15.30 -24.28 14.05
N LEU A 344 -14.76 -24.68 12.90
CA LEU A 344 -14.62 -26.07 12.45
C LEU A 344 -13.23 -26.66 12.72
N GLU A 345 -12.32 -25.93 13.39
CA GLU A 345 -10.90 -26.29 13.56
C GLU A 345 -10.71 -27.75 13.99
N LYS A 346 -11.40 -28.18 15.06
CA LYS A 346 -11.25 -29.56 15.59
C LYS A 346 -11.76 -30.61 14.61
N THR A 347 -12.89 -30.36 13.94
CA THR A 347 -13.45 -31.27 12.94
C THR A 347 -12.52 -31.39 11.73
N LEU A 348 -11.96 -30.28 11.24
CA LEU A 348 -11.03 -30.27 10.11
C LEU A 348 -9.69 -30.93 10.46
N THR A 349 -9.17 -30.74 11.68
CA THR A 349 -7.84 -31.22 12.07
C THR A 349 -7.81 -32.62 12.68
N TYR A 350 -8.91 -33.14 13.20
CA TYR A 350 -8.98 -34.48 13.81
C TYR A 350 -10.00 -35.41 13.17
N GLY A 351 -10.92 -34.89 12.34
CA GLY A 351 -11.97 -35.68 11.74
C GLY A 351 -11.49 -36.65 10.67
N SER A 352 -12.23 -37.75 10.53
CA SER A 352 -12.11 -38.64 9.37
C SER A 352 -12.78 -37.99 8.17
N VAL A 353 -12.18 -38.15 6.98
CA VAL A 353 -12.64 -37.54 5.74
C VAL A 353 -13.27 -38.60 4.84
N GLU A 354 -14.47 -38.31 4.33
CA GLU A 354 -15.13 -39.04 3.26
C GLU A 354 -15.35 -38.08 2.08
N GLN A 355 -15.03 -38.51 0.87
CA GLN A 355 -15.20 -37.70 -0.33
C GLN A 355 -16.11 -38.43 -1.32
N HIS A 356 -17.16 -37.74 -1.76
CA HIS A 356 -18.05 -38.17 -2.82
C HIS A 356 -17.73 -37.39 -4.09
N ASP A 357 -17.28 -38.10 -5.12
CA ASP A 357 -17.02 -37.55 -6.46
C ASP A 357 -18.26 -37.73 -7.34
N TYR A 358 -18.86 -36.62 -7.74
CA TYR A 358 -20.02 -36.59 -8.63
C TYR A 358 -19.62 -36.45 -10.11
N GLN A 359 -18.32 -36.63 -10.41
CA GLN A 359 -17.67 -36.37 -11.69
C GLN A 359 -17.71 -34.89 -12.08
N ASN A 360 -17.10 -34.55 -13.22
CA ASN A 360 -17.14 -33.19 -13.79
C ASN A 360 -16.77 -32.09 -12.79
N LEU A 361 -15.74 -32.29 -11.97
CA LEU A 361 -15.25 -31.30 -11.00
C LEU A 361 -16.25 -30.90 -9.90
N GLN A 362 -17.20 -31.79 -9.57
CA GLN A 362 -18.19 -31.62 -8.50
C GLN A 362 -17.92 -32.60 -7.36
N TYR A 363 -17.81 -32.08 -6.14
CA TYR A 363 -17.41 -32.87 -4.97
C TYR A 363 -18.21 -32.51 -3.74
N VAL A 364 -18.53 -33.53 -2.93
CA VAL A 364 -18.96 -33.37 -1.55
C VAL A 364 -17.90 -33.99 -0.64
N THR A 365 -17.41 -33.23 0.34
CA THR A 365 -16.44 -33.71 1.32
C THR A 365 -17.04 -33.62 2.71
N VAL A 366 -17.09 -34.76 3.41
CA VAL A 366 -17.64 -34.90 4.76
C VAL A 366 -16.51 -35.12 5.75
N TYR A 367 -16.40 -34.23 6.73
CA TYR A 367 -15.54 -34.41 7.90
C TYR A 367 -16.39 -34.88 9.08
N SER A 368 -15.97 -35.96 9.74
CA SER A 368 -16.66 -36.50 10.92
C SER A 368 -15.73 -36.54 12.13
N TYR A 369 -16.14 -35.91 13.23
CA TYR A 369 -15.37 -35.88 14.48
C TYR A 369 -16.29 -35.83 15.70
N GLN A 370 -16.13 -36.77 16.63
CA GLN A 370 -16.89 -36.83 17.90
C GLN A 370 -18.42 -36.71 17.73
N GLY A 371 -18.98 -37.30 16.67
CA GLY A 371 -20.41 -37.26 16.37
C GLY A 371 -20.88 -36.03 15.60
N ASN A 372 -20.03 -35.00 15.43
CA ASN A 372 -20.31 -33.87 14.54
C ASN A 372 -19.90 -34.22 13.10
N ARG A 373 -20.70 -33.76 12.13
CA ARG A 373 -20.44 -33.91 10.70
C ARG A 373 -20.47 -32.53 10.03
N THR A 374 -19.46 -32.24 9.23
CA THR A 374 -19.36 -31.00 8.47
C THR A 374 -19.17 -31.33 7.00
N CYS A 375 -19.92 -30.67 6.13
CA CYS A 375 -19.91 -30.90 4.70
C CYS A 375 -19.42 -29.67 3.93
N PHE A 376 -18.57 -29.91 2.95
CA PHE A 376 -18.19 -28.95 1.91
C PHE A 376 -18.74 -29.46 0.59
N MET A 377 -19.53 -28.64 -0.10
CA MET A 377 -20.08 -28.95 -1.42
C MET A 377 -19.49 -27.99 -2.44
N SER A 378 -18.82 -28.49 -3.47
CA SER A 378 -18.02 -27.65 -4.36
C SER A 378 -18.22 -27.97 -5.82
N THR A 379 -18.11 -26.95 -6.67
CA THR A 379 -17.99 -27.10 -8.12
C THR A 379 -16.93 -26.16 -8.69
N SER A 380 -16.09 -26.66 -9.60
CA SER A 380 -15.18 -25.85 -10.43
C SER A 380 -15.70 -25.66 -11.85
N ASN A 381 -16.99 -25.81 -12.07
CA ASN A 381 -17.58 -25.48 -13.37
C ASN A 381 -17.99 -24.01 -13.43
N ASN A 382 -18.27 -23.55 -14.64
CA ASN A 382 -18.88 -22.25 -14.91
C ASN A 382 -20.42 -22.27 -14.90
N TYR A 383 -21.03 -23.36 -14.39
CA TYR A 383 -22.47 -23.52 -14.21
C TYR A 383 -22.78 -24.11 -12.83
N ASP A 384 -24.00 -23.90 -12.37
CA ASP A 384 -24.45 -24.30 -11.03
C ASP A 384 -24.56 -25.82 -10.88
N PHE A 385 -24.23 -26.33 -9.70
CA PHE A 385 -24.36 -27.74 -9.35
C PHE A 385 -25.62 -27.98 -8.52
N HIS A 386 -26.61 -28.62 -9.15
CA HIS A 386 -27.82 -29.09 -8.50
C HIS A 386 -27.57 -30.48 -7.90
N LEU A 387 -27.73 -30.59 -6.58
CA LEU A 387 -27.36 -31.77 -5.81
C LEU A 387 -28.50 -32.18 -4.89
N ASN A 388 -28.93 -33.45 -4.95
CA ASN A 388 -29.67 -34.07 -3.87
C ASN A 388 -28.68 -34.84 -2.97
N PHE A 389 -28.50 -34.38 -1.73
CA PHE A 389 -27.60 -35.01 -0.76
C PHE A 389 -28.36 -35.33 0.52
N GLU A 390 -28.39 -36.61 0.87
CA GLU A 390 -29.14 -37.14 2.04
C GLU A 390 -30.62 -36.70 2.08
N GLY A 391 -31.26 -36.59 0.91
CA GLY A 391 -32.67 -36.22 0.78
C GLY A 391 -32.96 -34.72 0.79
N ASN A 392 -31.93 -33.86 0.83
CA ASN A 392 -32.05 -32.41 0.72
C ASN A 392 -31.52 -31.93 -0.63
N ASP A 393 -32.21 -30.97 -1.24
CA ASP A 393 -31.79 -30.34 -2.50
C ASP A 393 -30.96 -29.09 -2.24
N TYR A 394 -29.80 -29.02 -2.89
CA TYR A 394 -28.88 -27.88 -2.84
C TYR A 394 -28.60 -27.37 -4.25
N VAL A 395 -28.41 -26.05 -4.37
CA VAL A 395 -27.91 -25.40 -5.58
C VAL A 395 -26.61 -24.71 -5.21
N ILE A 396 -25.50 -25.26 -5.66
CA ILE A 396 -24.16 -24.73 -5.43
C ILE A 396 -23.81 -23.86 -6.64
N PRO A 397 -23.66 -22.53 -6.49
CA PRO A 397 -23.30 -21.66 -7.60
C PRO A 397 -22.05 -22.11 -8.34
N ALA A 398 -21.95 -21.78 -9.63
CA ALA A 398 -20.74 -21.95 -10.42
C ALA A 398 -19.49 -21.46 -9.66
N TRP A 399 -18.38 -22.19 -9.80
CA TRP A 399 -17.08 -21.86 -9.20
C TRP A 399 -17.15 -21.49 -7.71
N SER A 400 -17.84 -22.32 -6.93
CA SER A 400 -18.07 -22.03 -5.51
C SER A 400 -17.94 -23.25 -4.60
N VAL A 401 -17.80 -22.96 -3.31
CA VAL A 401 -17.87 -23.93 -2.21
C VAL A 401 -18.94 -23.48 -1.22
N SER A 402 -19.93 -24.33 -0.96
CA SER A 402 -20.86 -24.19 0.16
C SER A 402 -20.36 -24.94 1.38
N ILE A 403 -20.43 -24.32 2.56
CA ILE A 403 -19.98 -24.88 3.83
C ILE A 403 -21.20 -25.10 4.73
N LEU A 404 -21.35 -26.34 5.20
CA LEU A 404 -22.46 -26.81 6.03
C LEU A 404 -21.88 -27.44 7.31
N PRO A 405 -21.77 -26.68 8.42
CA PRO A 405 -21.20 -27.14 9.69
C PRO A 405 -21.84 -28.40 10.27
N ASP A 406 -23.11 -28.64 9.95
CA ASP A 406 -23.96 -29.74 10.39
C ASP A 406 -24.33 -30.71 9.25
N CYS A 407 -23.79 -30.52 8.04
CA CYS A 407 -24.19 -31.21 6.80
C CYS A 407 -25.63 -30.99 6.31
N TYR A 408 -26.37 -30.03 6.88
CA TYR A 408 -27.75 -29.72 6.52
C TYR A 408 -27.98 -28.24 6.17
N THR A 409 -27.39 -27.33 6.92
CA THR A 409 -27.62 -25.89 6.80
C THR A 409 -26.44 -25.20 6.12
N GLU A 410 -26.64 -24.61 4.93
CA GLU A 410 -25.64 -23.74 4.32
C GLU A 410 -25.52 -22.43 5.12
N VAL A 411 -24.36 -22.23 5.74
CA VAL A 411 -24.07 -20.97 6.47
C VAL A 411 -23.24 -20.00 5.63
N TYR A 412 -22.57 -20.50 4.59
CA TYR A 412 -21.72 -19.71 3.70
C TYR A 412 -21.53 -20.39 2.36
N ASN A 413 -21.50 -19.58 1.31
CA ASN A 413 -21.06 -19.98 0.00
C ASN A 413 -20.07 -18.95 -0.54
N THR A 414 -18.97 -19.40 -1.15
CA THR A 414 -17.90 -18.51 -1.61
C THR A 414 -18.32 -17.53 -2.70
N ALA A 415 -19.40 -17.79 -3.43
CA ALA A 415 -19.95 -16.88 -4.45
C ALA A 415 -21.09 -15.97 -3.93
N LYS A 416 -21.63 -16.21 -2.73
CA LYS A 416 -22.70 -15.39 -2.14
C LYS A 416 -22.10 -14.30 -1.25
N VAL A 417 -21.69 -13.18 -1.84
CA VAL A 417 -21.04 -12.07 -1.13
C VAL A 417 -22.06 -11.25 -0.34
N ASN A 418 -22.01 -11.35 0.99
CA ASN A 418 -22.93 -10.60 1.89
C ASN A 418 -22.28 -9.37 2.54
N ALA A 419 -20.98 -9.16 2.31
CA ALA A 419 -20.26 -8.02 2.83
C ALA A 419 -20.59 -6.73 2.05
N GLN A 420 -20.51 -5.58 2.72
CA GLN A 420 -20.59 -4.30 2.04
C GLN A 420 -19.47 -4.15 0.99
N THR A 421 -19.70 -3.36 -0.04
CA THR A 421 -18.68 -2.87 -0.99
C THR A 421 -18.41 -1.40 -0.72
N SER A 422 -17.14 -0.99 -0.68
CA SER A 422 -16.75 0.41 -0.42
C SER A 422 -16.00 0.99 -1.61
N ILE A 423 -16.53 2.05 -2.21
CA ILE A 423 -15.84 2.77 -3.29
C ILE A 423 -14.98 3.88 -2.68
N MET A 424 -13.67 3.70 -2.76
CA MET A 424 -12.70 4.67 -2.27
C MET A 424 -12.54 5.82 -3.25
N VAL A 425 -12.68 7.04 -2.75
CA VAL A 425 -12.52 8.28 -3.52
C VAL A 425 -11.39 9.12 -2.96
N LYS A 426 -10.77 9.93 -3.83
CA LYS A 426 -9.68 10.82 -3.46
C LYS A 426 -10.26 12.23 -3.42
N LYS A 427 -10.26 12.84 -2.24
CA LYS A 427 -10.85 14.16 -2.00
C LYS A 427 -9.76 15.20 -1.78
N PRO A 428 -9.86 16.40 -2.38
CA PRO A 428 -8.98 17.51 -2.06
C PRO A 428 -9.02 17.86 -0.57
N ASN A 429 -7.95 18.48 -0.07
CA ASN A 429 -7.89 19.01 1.29
C ASN A 429 -9.03 20.03 1.54
N VAL A 430 -9.74 19.87 2.65
CA VAL A 430 -10.88 20.73 3.03
C VAL A 430 -10.39 21.75 4.06
N GLY A 431 -10.38 23.04 3.71
CA GLY A 431 -10.03 24.12 4.65
C GLY A 431 -8.88 25.03 4.20
N GLU A 432 -8.19 24.70 3.11
CA GLU A 432 -7.31 25.62 2.40
C GLU A 432 -8.03 26.19 1.17
N ASP A 433 -7.69 27.43 0.80
CA ASP A 433 -8.08 28.00 -0.48
C ASP A 433 -7.58 27.06 -1.59
N PRO A 434 -8.37 26.72 -2.62
CA PRO A 434 -7.92 25.96 -3.80
C PRO A 434 -6.76 26.61 -4.61
N ASP A 435 -6.11 27.64 -4.07
CA ASP A 435 -4.96 28.31 -4.65
C ASP A 435 -3.69 27.47 -4.45
N ARG A 436 -3.44 26.64 -5.46
CA ARG A 436 -2.16 26.10 -5.96
C ARG A 436 -0.95 26.23 -5.01
N LEU A 437 -0.41 25.06 -4.66
CA LEU A 437 0.95 24.88 -4.14
C LEU A 437 1.92 25.89 -4.77
N GLU A 438 2.58 26.71 -3.94
CA GLU A 438 3.54 27.69 -4.41
C GLU A 438 4.88 27.01 -4.69
N TRP A 439 5.24 26.95 -5.97
CA TRP A 439 6.42 26.19 -6.41
C TRP A 439 7.64 27.09 -6.58
N VAL A 440 8.73 26.70 -5.94
CA VAL A 440 10.08 27.12 -6.33
C VAL A 440 10.76 26.02 -7.14
N TRP A 441 11.70 26.41 -7.99
CA TRP A 441 12.36 25.48 -8.90
C TRP A 441 13.86 25.72 -9.00
N ARG A 442 14.60 24.67 -9.36
CA ARG A 442 16.04 24.71 -9.61
C ARG A 442 16.42 23.69 -10.67
N PRO A 443 17.26 24.04 -11.66
CA PRO A 443 17.70 23.06 -12.65
C PRO A 443 18.67 22.06 -12.04
N GLU A 444 18.51 20.79 -12.40
CA GLU A 444 19.56 19.79 -12.22
C GLU A 444 20.65 20.05 -13.26
N HIS A 445 21.89 20.14 -12.79
CA HIS A 445 23.03 20.41 -13.66
C HIS A 445 23.63 19.08 -14.14
N ALA A 446 23.52 18.82 -15.44
CA ALA A 446 24.40 17.85 -16.09
C ALA A 446 25.84 18.23 -15.74
N LEU A 447 26.56 17.27 -15.17
CA LEU A 447 27.77 17.45 -14.37
C LEU A 447 28.64 18.68 -14.64
N HIS A 448 28.95 19.41 -13.58
CA HIS A 448 29.92 20.51 -13.62
C HIS A 448 31.34 19.93 -13.67
N VAL A 449 31.86 19.75 -14.89
CA VAL A 449 33.31 19.70 -15.10
C VAL A 449 33.81 21.10 -14.78
N ASP A 450 34.67 21.23 -13.76
CA ASP A 450 35.22 22.54 -13.42
C ASP A 450 36.12 23.07 -14.56
N LYS A 451 36.56 24.34 -14.44
CA LYS A 451 37.39 24.98 -15.46
C LYS A 451 38.74 24.25 -15.70
N THR A 452 39.16 23.39 -14.77
CA THR A 452 40.37 22.58 -14.84
C THR A 452 40.15 21.19 -15.44
N GLY A 453 38.90 20.82 -15.77
CA GLY A 453 38.59 19.51 -16.33
C GLY A 453 38.29 18.43 -15.28
N SER A 454 38.27 18.78 -13.99
CA SER A 454 38.04 17.87 -12.89
C SER A 454 36.55 17.82 -12.54
N LEU A 455 36.06 16.61 -12.25
CA LEU A 455 34.71 16.39 -11.73
C LEU A 455 34.75 16.44 -10.21
N LYS A 456 33.78 17.13 -9.59
CA LYS A 456 33.61 17.10 -8.13
C LYS A 456 32.84 15.85 -7.69
N GLY A 457 33.27 15.26 -6.58
CA GLY A 457 32.69 14.05 -5.98
C GLY A 457 33.45 12.76 -6.32
N SER A 458 32.98 11.62 -5.82
CA SER A 458 33.57 10.31 -6.11
C SER A 458 33.35 9.93 -7.58
N THR A 459 34.45 9.77 -8.32
CA THR A 459 34.42 9.37 -9.74
C THR A 459 35.30 8.16 -9.99
N LEU A 460 34.86 7.27 -10.87
CA LEU A 460 35.62 6.12 -11.35
C LEU A 460 36.03 6.36 -12.80
N VAL A 461 37.24 5.96 -13.18
CA VAL A 461 37.72 6.05 -14.58
C VAL A 461 38.06 4.64 -15.07
N ALA A 462 37.57 4.29 -16.26
CA ALA A 462 37.89 3.02 -16.90
C ALA A 462 38.03 3.19 -18.43
N ASN A 463 38.81 2.34 -19.07
CA ASN A 463 38.94 2.29 -20.53
C ASN A 463 37.96 1.27 -21.16
N GLU A 464 36.86 1.01 -20.46
CA GLU A 464 35.81 0.07 -20.85
C GLU A 464 34.45 0.52 -20.27
N LEU A 465 33.39 -0.10 -20.79
CA LEU A 465 32.03 0.06 -20.31
C LEU A 465 31.78 -0.88 -19.13
N LEU A 466 31.41 -0.33 -17.97
CA LEU A 466 31.19 -1.06 -16.73
C LEU A 466 29.69 -1.26 -16.46
N ASP A 467 29.34 -2.41 -15.89
CA ASP A 467 27.99 -2.69 -15.40
C ASP A 467 27.57 -1.63 -14.36
N GLN A 468 26.37 -1.07 -14.52
CA GLN A 468 25.87 -0.05 -13.62
C GLN A 468 25.78 -0.54 -12.17
N LYS A 469 25.44 -1.81 -11.90
CA LYS A 469 25.42 -2.36 -10.53
C LYS A 469 26.78 -2.25 -9.84
N ARG A 470 27.86 -2.55 -10.58
CA ARG A 470 29.23 -2.49 -10.07
C ARG A 470 29.65 -1.06 -9.71
N VAL A 471 29.18 -0.07 -10.46
CA VAL A 471 29.59 1.33 -10.26
C VAL A 471 28.72 2.04 -9.23
N THR A 472 27.40 1.86 -9.28
CA THR A 472 26.49 2.52 -8.34
C THR A 472 26.41 1.80 -7.01
N ASN A 473 26.71 0.50 -6.98
CA ASN A 473 26.54 -0.36 -5.81
C ASN A 473 25.13 -0.25 -5.18
N GLY A 474 24.10 0.00 -5.99
CA GLY A 474 22.73 0.19 -5.54
C GLY A 474 22.42 1.51 -4.82
N SER A 475 23.40 2.41 -4.67
CA SER A 475 23.23 3.68 -3.93
C SER A 475 22.40 4.74 -4.67
N SER A 476 22.26 4.62 -5.99
CA SER A 476 21.41 5.50 -6.79
C SER A 476 20.94 4.81 -8.06
N ASP A 477 19.76 5.22 -8.53
CA ASP A 477 19.26 4.84 -9.85
C ASP A 477 20.06 5.46 -10.99
N TYR A 478 20.72 6.59 -10.75
CA TYR A 478 21.30 7.43 -11.77
C TYR A 478 22.82 7.18 -11.88
N LEU A 479 23.29 6.84 -13.08
CA LEU A 479 24.70 6.73 -13.40
C LEU A 479 25.06 7.59 -14.61
N TRP A 480 25.96 8.55 -14.40
CA TRP A 480 26.55 9.32 -15.48
C TRP A 480 27.78 8.61 -16.04
N LEU A 481 27.84 8.47 -17.38
CA LEU A 481 28.99 8.01 -18.13
C LEU A 481 29.46 9.13 -19.07
N LEU A 482 30.70 9.56 -18.91
CA LEU A 482 31.27 10.68 -19.65
C LEU A 482 32.45 10.21 -20.48
N THR A 483 32.48 10.58 -21.76
CA THR A 483 33.65 10.39 -22.61
C THR A 483 33.84 11.59 -23.53
N SER A 484 35.02 11.70 -24.10
CA SER A 484 35.33 12.71 -25.11
C SER A 484 36.01 12.10 -26.32
N PHE A 485 35.77 12.68 -27.48
CA PHE A 485 36.43 12.29 -28.72
C PHE A 485 36.70 13.52 -29.59
N GLU A 486 37.83 13.46 -30.29
CA GLU A 486 38.24 14.51 -31.23
C GLU A 486 37.55 14.36 -32.58
N HIS A 487 37.27 15.50 -33.19
CA HIS A 487 36.67 15.62 -34.51
C HIS A 487 37.40 16.69 -35.34
N ASP A 488 37.98 16.29 -36.48
CA ASP A 488 38.51 17.21 -37.48
C ASP A 488 37.48 17.44 -38.59
N GLU A 489 37.23 18.70 -38.93
CA GLU A 489 36.27 19.09 -39.98
C GLU A 489 36.82 18.80 -41.39
N ARG A 490 38.12 18.56 -41.49
CA ARG A 490 38.81 18.18 -42.73
C ARG A 490 38.74 16.68 -43.01
N ASP A 491 38.25 15.88 -42.06
CA ASP A 491 38.09 14.44 -42.25
C ASP A 491 37.10 14.16 -43.41
N ALA A 492 37.52 13.35 -44.38
CA ALA A 492 36.74 13.10 -45.59
C ALA A 492 35.40 12.38 -45.33
N VAL A 493 35.32 11.62 -44.23
CA VAL A 493 34.14 10.84 -43.83
C VAL A 493 33.35 11.60 -42.77
N TRP A 494 34.03 12.11 -41.75
CA TRP A 494 33.41 12.69 -40.57
C TRP A 494 33.27 14.21 -40.66
N GLY A 495 34.19 14.90 -41.34
CA GLY A 495 34.38 16.35 -41.30
C GLY A 495 33.31 17.18 -42.02
N LYS A 496 32.66 16.61 -43.04
CA LYS A 496 31.49 17.20 -43.71
C LYS A 496 30.18 16.45 -43.42
N ALA A 497 30.19 15.46 -42.52
CA ALA A 497 29.03 14.65 -42.22
C ALA A 497 27.97 15.49 -41.48
N LYS A 498 26.97 15.98 -42.23
CA LYS A 498 25.78 16.64 -41.64
C LYS A 498 24.86 15.67 -40.88
N ASN A 499 25.09 14.36 -41.05
CA ASN A 499 24.23 13.27 -40.57
C ASN A 499 25.06 12.20 -39.85
N VAL A 500 25.51 12.52 -38.62
CA VAL A 500 26.10 11.52 -37.71
C VAL A 500 25.02 11.05 -36.75
N ILE A 501 24.92 9.75 -36.53
CA ILE A 501 24.01 9.13 -35.56
C ILE A 501 24.85 8.63 -34.38
N LEU A 502 24.46 9.03 -33.17
CA LEU A 502 24.88 8.37 -31.94
C LEU A 502 24.02 7.11 -31.77
N HIS A 503 24.66 5.96 -31.64
CA HIS A 503 24.03 4.67 -31.35
C HIS A 503 24.56 4.17 -30.00
N VAL A 504 23.67 3.97 -29.04
CA VAL A 504 24.00 3.48 -27.70
C VAL A 504 23.18 2.25 -27.41
N ASN A 505 23.85 1.12 -27.20
CA ASN A 505 23.21 -0.10 -26.72
C ASN A 505 23.19 -0.15 -25.18
N THR A 506 22.05 -0.55 -24.60
CA THR A 506 21.82 -0.58 -23.15
C THR A 506 20.89 -1.71 -22.74
N ASP A 507 21.16 -2.27 -21.55
CA ASP A 507 20.26 -3.22 -20.87
C ASP A 507 19.53 -2.46 -19.76
N GLY A 508 18.23 -2.22 -19.94
CA GLY A 508 17.41 -1.45 -19.02
C GLY A 508 17.75 0.05 -18.98
N HIS A 509 17.19 0.78 -18.03
CA HIS A 509 15.73 0.93 -18.01
C HIS A 509 15.33 2.25 -18.71
N VAL A 510 16.14 3.29 -18.54
CA VAL A 510 16.04 4.59 -19.23
C VAL A 510 17.44 5.10 -19.59
N MET A 511 17.55 5.79 -20.73
CA MET A 511 18.75 6.46 -21.21
C MET A 511 18.47 7.91 -21.59
N HIS A 512 19.31 8.84 -21.12
CA HIS A 512 19.40 10.20 -21.65
C HIS A 512 20.78 10.44 -22.24
N ALA A 513 20.84 11.08 -23.41
CA ALA A 513 22.10 11.45 -24.04
C ALA A 513 22.24 12.97 -24.11
N PHE A 514 23.44 13.46 -23.80
CA PHE A 514 23.83 14.85 -23.88
C PHE A 514 25.13 14.97 -24.67
N LEU A 515 25.19 15.93 -25.58
CA LEU A 515 26.39 16.25 -26.36
C LEU A 515 26.77 17.70 -26.11
N ASN A 516 28.02 17.92 -25.70
CA ASN A 516 28.56 19.24 -25.39
C ASN A 516 27.68 20.02 -24.39
N GLY A 517 27.11 19.32 -23.40
CA GLY A 517 26.24 19.88 -22.36
C GLY A 517 24.78 20.09 -22.78
N LYS A 518 24.41 19.79 -24.03
CA LYS A 518 23.02 19.90 -24.52
C LYS A 518 22.35 18.52 -24.58
N HIS A 519 21.13 18.41 -24.06
CA HIS A 519 20.29 17.21 -24.24
C HIS A 519 19.99 16.97 -25.73
N ILE A 520 20.26 15.76 -26.21
CA ILE A 520 20.04 15.37 -27.62
C ILE A 520 18.95 14.32 -27.79
N GLY A 521 18.59 13.60 -26.73
CA GLY A 521 17.48 12.65 -26.77
C GLY A 521 17.42 11.72 -25.56
N SER A 522 16.30 11.03 -25.47
CA SER A 522 16.03 10.02 -24.46
C SER A 522 15.35 8.82 -25.09
N GLN A 523 15.52 7.65 -24.47
CA GLN A 523 14.88 6.40 -24.83
C GLN A 523 14.71 5.58 -23.54
N TRP A 524 13.64 4.80 -23.44
CA TRP A 524 13.40 3.90 -22.31
C TRP A 524 12.73 2.64 -22.80
N SER A 525 12.76 1.62 -21.95
CA SER A 525 12.05 0.36 -22.16
C SER A 525 10.53 0.56 -22.03
N THR A 526 9.76 -0.09 -22.89
CA THR A 526 8.29 -0.15 -22.81
C THR A 526 7.86 -1.61 -22.63
N ASP A 527 6.61 -1.81 -22.22
CA ASP A 527 5.96 -3.13 -22.20
C ASP A 527 6.65 -4.17 -21.30
N GLY A 528 7.41 -3.70 -20.30
CA GLY A 528 8.15 -4.56 -19.38
C GLY A 528 9.37 -5.26 -20.00
N ASP A 529 9.72 -5.00 -21.28
CA ASP A 529 10.95 -5.54 -21.87
C ASP A 529 12.12 -4.60 -21.62
N PHE A 530 12.80 -4.82 -20.50
CA PHE A 530 14.00 -4.10 -20.11
C PHE A 530 15.29 -4.86 -20.40
N ASN A 531 15.23 -5.94 -21.18
CA ASN A 531 16.42 -6.75 -21.45
C ASN A 531 17.35 -6.10 -22.49
N TYR A 532 16.84 -5.21 -23.34
CA TYR A 532 17.63 -4.56 -24.40
C TYR A 532 16.87 -3.40 -25.05
N PHE A 533 17.50 -2.23 -25.23
CA PHE A 533 17.05 -1.24 -26.23
C PHE A 533 18.21 -0.39 -26.76
N ILE A 534 17.96 0.27 -27.89
CA ILE A 534 18.95 1.13 -28.57
C ILE A 534 18.49 2.58 -28.53
N LEU A 535 19.36 3.47 -28.05
CA LEU A 535 19.19 4.91 -28.28
C LEU A 535 19.92 5.30 -29.57
N GLU A 536 19.15 5.72 -30.58
CA GLU A 536 19.67 6.34 -31.79
C GLU A 536 19.24 7.81 -31.90
N LYS A 537 20.21 8.73 -32.00
CA LYS A 537 19.94 10.16 -32.18
C LYS A 537 20.91 10.81 -33.15
N SER A 538 20.38 11.64 -34.05
CA SER A 538 21.20 12.48 -34.92
C SER A 538 21.92 13.55 -34.10
N ILE A 539 23.24 13.66 -34.31
CA ILE A 539 24.10 14.59 -33.59
C ILE A 539 24.85 15.52 -34.55
N LYS A 540 25.26 16.67 -34.02
CA LYS A 540 26.13 17.63 -34.72
C LYS A 540 27.45 17.72 -33.97
N LEU A 541 28.53 17.32 -34.64
CA LEU A 541 29.87 17.42 -34.09
C LEU A 541 30.40 18.84 -34.29
N LYS A 542 31.13 19.37 -33.31
CA LYS A 542 31.93 20.59 -33.48
C LYS A 542 33.38 20.22 -33.77
N HIS A 543 34.09 21.08 -34.47
CA HIS A 543 35.54 20.92 -34.63
C HIS A 543 36.24 20.88 -33.25
N GLY A 544 37.23 19.99 -33.11
CA GLY A 544 37.93 19.70 -31.86
C GLY A 544 37.17 18.75 -30.93
N THR A 545 37.35 18.93 -29.61
CA THR A 545 36.85 18.01 -28.59
C THR A 545 35.33 18.03 -28.47
N ASN A 546 34.69 16.89 -28.70
CA ASN A 546 33.27 16.67 -28.39
C ASN A 546 33.15 15.88 -27.09
N ARG A 547 32.24 16.32 -26.21
CA ARG A 547 31.98 15.66 -24.92
C ARG A 547 30.61 15.00 -24.94
N LEU A 548 30.59 13.68 -24.79
CA LEU A 548 29.39 12.88 -24.68
C LEU A 548 29.14 12.57 -23.20
N SER A 549 27.92 12.83 -22.72
CA SER A 549 27.47 12.42 -21.41
C SER A 549 26.20 11.59 -21.57
N LEU A 550 26.25 10.36 -21.09
CA LEU A 550 25.11 9.45 -21.01
C LEU A 550 24.64 9.40 -19.56
N LEU A 551 23.34 9.48 -19.34
CA LEU A 551 22.72 9.22 -18.05
C LEU A 551 21.89 7.95 -18.18
N SER A 552 22.42 6.89 -17.59
CA SER A 552 21.77 5.59 -17.48
C SER A 552 20.97 5.55 -16.19
N VAL A 553 19.71 5.14 -16.25
CA VAL A 553 18.81 5.12 -15.08
C VAL A 553 18.22 3.72 -14.90
N THR A 554 18.31 3.19 -13.69
CA THR A 554 17.58 1.98 -13.28
C THR A 554 16.20 2.31 -12.73
N VAL A 555 15.24 1.40 -12.89
CA VAL A 555 13.91 1.48 -12.26
C VAL A 555 13.75 0.22 -11.42
N GLY A 556 14.57 0.13 -10.38
CA GLY A 556 14.80 -1.13 -9.65
C GLY A 556 15.65 -2.13 -10.43
N LEU A 557 16.05 -3.23 -9.78
CA LEU A 557 16.90 -4.29 -10.32
C LEU A 557 16.14 -5.62 -10.46
N PRO A 558 16.52 -6.48 -11.43
CA PRO A 558 15.96 -7.84 -11.59
C PRO A 558 15.92 -8.61 -10.28
N ASN A 559 14.82 -9.33 -10.04
CA ASN A 559 14.52 -9.95 -8.75
C ASN A 559 14.19 -11.44 -8.81
N TYR A 560 14.07 -12.03 -10.00
CA TYR A 560 13.58 -13.38 -10.20
C TYR A 560 14.23 -14.08 -11.41
N GLY A 561 14.35 -15.41 -11.33
CA GLY A 561 14.88 -16.30 -12.37
C GLY A 561 16.28 -16.85 -12.08
N ALA A 562 16.68 -17.92 -12.76
CA ALA A 562 18.04 -18.42 -12.63
C ALA A 562 19.06 -17.37 -13.14
N PHE A 563 20.14 -17.17 -12.39
CA PHE A 563 21.23 -16.24 -12.75
C PHE A 563 20.79 -14.80 -13.02
N TYR A 564 19.65 -14.34 -12.46
CA TYR A 564 19.19 -12.97 -12.66
C TYR A 564 20.22 -11.94 -12.16
N ASP A 565 21.00 -12.32 -11.16
CA ASP A 565 22.07 -11.53 -10.54
C ASP A 565 23.20 -11.20 -11.52
N LYS A 566 23.43 -12.09 -12.51
CA LYS A 566 24.42 -11.94 -13.59
C LYS A 566 23.93 -11.08 -14.76
N LYS A 567 22.62 -10.78 -14.84
CA LYS A 567 22.09 -9.88 -15.89
C LYS A 567 22.70 -8.49 -15.72
N ARG A 568 23.33 -7.99 -16.78
CA ARG A 568 23.90 -6.63 -16.80
C ARG A 568 22.77 -5.60 -16.84
N VAL A 569 23.05 -4.41 -16.32
CA VAL A 569 22.18 -3.25 -16.45
C VAL A 569 22.99 -2.01 -16.81
N GLY A 570 22.37 -1.08 -17.52
CA GLY A 570 22.96 0.13 -18.06
C GLY A 570 23.73 -0.09 -19.36
N VAL A 571 24.65 0.85 -19.65
CA VAL A 571 25.40 0.90 -20.91
C VAL A 571 26.56 -0.08 -20.89
N HIS A 572 26.38 -1.24 -21.53
CA HIS A 572 27.44 -2.22 -21.74
C HIS A 572 27.97 -2.22 -23.20
N GLY A 573 27.35 -1.41 -24.08
CA GLY A 573 27.80 -1.19 -25.44
C GLY A 573 27.30 -2.22 -26.47
N PRO A 574 27.60 -2.02 -27.75
CA PRO A 574 28.52 -0.99 -28.26
C PRO A 574 27.93 0.42 -28.21
N VAL A 575 28.81 1.40 -28.00
CA VAL A 575 28.55 2.83 -28.25
C VAL A 575 29.25 3.21 -29.55
N LYS A 576 28.48 3.63 -30.56
CA LYS A 576 28.98 3.91 -31.91
C LYS A 576 28.58 5.30 -32.37
N LEU A 577 29.43 5.89 -33.20
CA LEU A 577 29.09 7.01 -34.08
C LEU A 577 28.93 6.45 -35.49
N ILE A 578 27.84 6.78 -36.17
CA ILE A 578 27.53 6.27 -37.51
C ILE A 578 27.39 7.45 -38.46
N ALA A 579 28.33 7.62 -39.39
CA ALA A 579 28.23 8.61 -40.45
C ALA A 579 27.45 8.02 -41.63
N LYS A 580 26.31 8.63 -41.97
CA LYS A 580 25.53 8.26 -43.17
C LYS A 580 26.20 8.85 -44.40
N THR A 581 26.77 8.02 -45.27
CA THR A 581 27.43 8.46 -46.52
C THR A 581 26.73 7.91 -47.76
N LYS A 582 27.04 8.45 -48.94
CA LYS A 582 26.49 7.94 -50.21
C LYS A 582 26.96 6.52 -50.56
N ASN A 583 28.07 6.07 -49.98
CA ASN A 583 28.70 4.78 -50.29
C ASN A 583 28.45 3.74 -49.17
N GLY A 584 27.48 3.98 -48.30
CA GLY A 584 27.19 3.15 -47.13
C GLY A 584 27.52 3.85 -45.81
N ASP A 585 27.09 3.23 -44.72
CA ASP A 585 27.31 3.75 -43.36
C ASP A 585 28.74 3.46 -42.91
N VAL A 586 29.41 4.46 -42.34
CA VAL A 586 30.73 4.28 -41.72
C VAL A 586 30.57 4.37 -40.21
N GLU A 587 31.00 3.33 -39.49
CA GLU A 587 30.89 3.23 -38.04
C GLU A 587 32.24 3.51 -37.36
N ARG A 588 32.20 4.31 -36.28
CA ARG A 588 33.30 4.48 -35.33
C ARG A 588 32.83 4.00 -33.96
N ASN A 589 33.36 2.87 -33.51
CA ASN A 589 33.10 2.36 -32.17
C ASN A 589 33.94 3.15 -31.15
N ILE A 590 33.28 3.72 -30.14
CA ILE A 590 33.91 4.50 -29.06
C ILE A 590 33.75 3.83 -27.69
N SER A 591 33.36 2.56 -27.64
CA SER A 591 33.14 1.82 -26.39
C SER A 591 34.41 1.67 -25.56
N SER A 592 35.57 1.54 -26.21
CA SER A 592 36.89 1.40 -25.57
C SER A 592 37.57 2.75 -25.27
N ASN A 593 36.85 3.87 -25.41
CA ASN A 593 37.36 5.14 -24.94
C ASN A 593 37.56 5.11 -23.42
N GLN A 594 38.31 6.08 -22.92
CA GLN A 594 38.26 6.40 -21.51
C GLN A 594 36.88 6.96 -21.14
N TRP A 595 36.25 6.33 -20.15
CA TRP A 595 34.98 6.71 -19.56
C TRP A 595 35.19 7.16 -18.12
N VAL A 596 34.57 8.28 -17.76
CA VAL A 596 34.45 8.73 -16.38
C VAL A 596 33.04 8.48 -15.90
N TYR A 597 32.91 7.86 -14.75
CA TYR A 597 31.64 7.49 -14.14
C TYR A 597 31.38 8.35 -12.91
N LYS A 598 30.13 8.78 -12.75
CA LYS A 598 29.65 9.38 -11.50
C LYS A 598 28.26 8.86 -11.14
N THR A 599 28.16 8.35 -9.92
CA THR A 599 26.91 7.87 -9.34
C THR A 599 26.09 9.03 -8.77
N GLY A 600 24.77 8.99 -8.97
CA GLY A 600 23.81 9.90 -8.39
C GLY A 600 23.58 11.20 -9.14
N LEU A 601 22.56 11.92 -8.68
CA LEU A 601 22.25 13.28 -9.14
C LEU A 601 23.02 14.32 -8.32
N HIS A 602 23.34 15.44 -8.95
CA HIS A 602 23.97 16.57 -8.26
C HIS A 602 23.04 17.18 -7.21
N GLY A 603 21.74 17.28 -7.47
CA GLY A 603 20.78 17.77 -6.49
C GLY A 603 20.66 16.88 -5.23
N GLU A 604 20.89 15.58 -5.36
CA GLU A 604 20.97 14.66 -4.21
C GLU A 604 22.23 14.91 -3.38
N GLU A 605 23.38 15.06 -4.05
CA GLU A 605 24.67 15.41 -3.42
C GLU A 605 24.59 16.74 -2.65
N LEU A 606 23.82 17.71 -3.14
CA LEU A 606 23.56 18.99 -2.46
C LEU A 606 22.49 18.90 -1.37
N GLY A 607 21.85 17.74 -1.19
CA GLY A 607 20.78 17.56 -0.21
C GLY A 607 19.52 18.37 -0.53
N LEU A 608 19.18 18.62 -1.80
CA LEU A 608 18.00 19.43 -2.16
C LEU A 608 16.66 18.81 -1.72
N HIS A 609 16.65 17.49 -1.51
CA HIS A 609 15.52 16.74 -1.00
C HIS A 609 15.31 16.92 0.51
N LEU A 610 16.32 17.38 1.25
CA LEU A 610 16.26 17.59 2.70
C LEU A 610 15.48 18.88 3.04
N VAL A 611 14.84 18.89 4.21
CA VAL A 611 14.11 20.07 4.72
C VAL A 611 15.09 21.22 4.95
N GLU A 612 16.16 20.93 5.69
CA GLU A 612 17.25 21.85 5.99
C GLU A 612 18.49 21.43 5.19
N SER A 613 18.85 22.23 4.18
CA SER A 613 20.07 22.03 3.40
C SER A 613 20.94 23.29 3.50
N HIS A 614 22.24 23.10 3.70
CA HIS A 614 23.25 24.17 3.59
C HIS A 614 23.27 24.82 2.19
N HIS A 615 22.59 24.23 1.20
CA HIS A 615 22.47 24.69 -0.17
C HIS A 615 21.06 25.18 -0.54
N ASN A 616 20.28 25.64 0.44
CA ASN A 616 18.96 26.24 0.23
C ASN A 616 18.95 27.57 -0.56
N HIS A 617 20.11 28.07 -0.99
CA HIS A 617 20.22 29.23 -1.88
C HIS A 617 19.99 28.82 -3.36
N ASN A 618 19.62 29.79 -4.22
CA ASN A 618 19.43 29.63 -5.68
C ASN A 618 18.16 28.91 -6.16
N TRP A 619 17.20 28.61 -5.28
CA TRP A 619 15.84 28.31 -5.72
C TRP A 619 15.20 29.56 -6.35
N LYS A 620 14.45 29.36 -7.43
CA LYS A 620 13.82 30.43 -8.20
C LYS A 620 12.30 30.37 -8.04
N THR A 621 11.70 31.53 -7.82
CA THR A 621 10.23 31.71 -7.74
C THR A 621 9.65 32.10 -9.11
N GLU A 622 10.36 32.93 -9.86
CA GLU A 622 9.91 33.45 -11.16
C GLU A 622 10.37 32.58 -12.35
N ASN A 623 9.71 32.78 -13.51
CA ASN A 623 10.08 32.16 -14.79
C ASN A 623 10.18 30.63 -14.72
N ARG A 624 9.26 29.98 -14.01
CA ARG A 624 9.24 28.53 -13.82
C ARG A 624 9.19 27.83 -15.19
N PRO A 625 10.10 26.88 -15.45
CA PRO A 625 10.17 26.24 -16.74
C PRO A 625 8.99 25.28 -16.93
N GLU A 626 8.36 25.31 -18.09
CA GLU A 626 7.30 24.37 -18.45
C GLU A 626 7.91 23.15 -19.15
N ASN A 627 7.46 21.95 -18.75
CA ASN A 627 7.83 20.68 -19.40
C ASN A 627 9.35 20.48 -19.61
N ARG A 628 10.17 21.07 -18.74
CA ARG A 628 11.63 20.99 -18.81
C ARG A 628 12.14 19.77 -18.03
N LYS A 629 12.99 18.99 -18.69
CA LYS A 629 13.67 17.83 -18.08
C LYS A 629 14.70 18.25 -17.04
N MET A 630 14.99 17.36 -16.10
CA MET A 630 16.05 17.50 -15.11
C MET A 630 15.84 18.77 -14.28
N ILE A 631 14.69 18.85 -13.62
CA ILE A 631 14.28 19.99 -12.78
C ILE A 631 13.95 19.50 -11.38
N TRP A 632 14.37 20.25 -10.36
CA TRP A 632 13.88 20.12 -9.01
C TRP A 632 12.77 21.13 -8.77
N TYR A 633 11.68 20.66 -8.17
CA TYR A 633 10.58 21.48 -7.67
C TYR A 633 10.48 21.31 -6.16
N LYS A 634 10.14 22.40 -5.45
CA LYS A 634 9.89 22.39 -4.01
C LYS A 634 8.70 23.28 -3.70
N THR A 635 7.87 22.83 -2.78
CA THR A 635 6.71 23.59 -2.27
C THR A 635 6.45 23.22 -0.81
N THR A 636 5.55 23.96 -0.18
CA THR A 636 5.05 23.70 1.17
C THR A 636 3.54 23.48 1.16
N PHE A 637 3.03 22.69 2.09
CA PHE A 637 1.60 22.43 2.25
C PHE A 637 1.25 22.12 3.71
N THR A 638 -0.01 22.37 4.11
CA THR A 638 -0.48 21.97 5.44
C THR A 638 -1.03 20.54 5.41
N ALA A 639 -0.91 19.84 6.54
CA ALA A 639 -1.42 18.47 6.63
C ALA A 639 -2.95 18.46 6.53
N PRO A 640 -3.55 17.59 5.69
CA PRO A 640 -5.00 17.47 5.62
C PRO A 640 -5.61 17.07 6.97
N LEU A 641 -6.73 17.70 7.31
CA LEU A 641 -7.47 17.43 8.55
C LEU A 641 -7.95 15.97 8.62
N GLY A 642 -8.25 15.52 9.85
CA GLY A 642 -8.79 14.19 10.12
C GLY A 642 -7.75 13.07 10.12
N THR A 643 -8.22 11.84 9.95
CA THR A 643 -7.42 10.61 10.08
C THR A 643 -7.31 9.81 8.79
N ASP A 644 -8.05 10.20 7.74
CA ASP A 644 -8.09 9.51 6.44
C ASP A 644 -6.70 9.47 5.78
N PRO A 645 -6.26 8.38 5.16
CA PRO A 645 -4.93 8.33 4.54
C PRO A 645 -4.67 9.47 3.54
N VAL A 646 -3.41 9.89 3.41
CA VAL A 646 -3.03 11.04 2.57
C VAL A 646 -2.25 10.55 1.35
N VAL A 647 -2.51 11.17 0.20
CA VAL A 647 -1.79 10.93 -1.05
C VAL A 647 -1.43 12.25 -1.71
N VAL A 648 -0.39 12.23 -2.54
CA VAL A 648 -0.15 13.27 -3.54
C VAL A 648 -0.54 12.75 -4.92
N ASP A 649 -1.40 13.51 -5.60
CA ASP A 649 -1.71 13.33 -7.01
C ASP A 649 -0.62 14.03 -7.83
N LEU A 650 0.23 13.26 -8.52
CA LEU A 650 1.35 13.81 -9.29
C LEU A 650 1.00 13.99 -10.77
N LEU A 651 -0.29 14.08 -11.12
CA LEU A 651 -0.71 14.36 -12.49
C LEU A 651 -0.01 15.62 -13.05
N GLY A 652 0.28 15.61 -14.36
CA GLY A 652 1.00 16.69 -15.04
C GLY A 652 2.52 16.56 -15.02
N LEU A 653 3.07 15.70 -14.14
CA LEU A 653 4.48 15.37 -14.09
C LEU A 653 4.86 14.20 -15.01
N GLY A 654 6.16 13.98 -15.21
CA GLY A 654 6.69 12.97 -16.11
C GLY A 654 7.12 11.70 -15.39
N LYS A 655 8.39 11.69 -14.97
CA LYS A 655 9.03 10.61 -14.21
C LYS A 655 9.97 11.26 -13.20
N GLY A 656 10.13 10.66 -12.03
CA GLY A 656 10.95 11.26 -11.00
C GLY A 656 10.94 10.53 -9.67
N VAL A 657 11.31 11.28 -8.64
CA VAL A 657 11.29 10.84 -7.24
C VAL A 657 10.68 11.97 -6.41
N ALA A 658 9.88 11.60 -5.41
CA ALA A 658 9.23 12.54 -4.52
C ALA A 658 9.69 12.35 -3.07
N TRP A 659 9.82 13.45 -2.34
CA TRP A 659 10.15 13.46 -0.92
C TRP A 659 9.17 14.32 -0.15
N VAL A 660 8.75 13.85 1.02
CA VAL A 660 7.96 14.62 1.99
C VAL A 660 8.76 14.73 3.27
N ASN A 661 9.06 15.96 3.68
CA ASN A 661 9.87 16.25 4.86
C ASN A 661 11.23 15.52 4.87
N GLY A 662 11.84 15.34 3.69
CA GLY A 662 13.10 14.62 3.51
C GLY A 662 12.97 13.09 3.39
N PHE A 663 11.79 12.52 3.68
CA PHE A 663 11.54 11.10 3.49
C PHE A 663 11.20 10.79 2.03
N ASP A 664 11.90 9.83 1.43
CA ASP A 664 11.69 9.39 0.05
C ASP A 664 10.42 8.54 -0.06
N ILE A 665 9.34 9.15 -0.57
CA ILE A 665 8.05 8.47 -0.73
C ILE A 665 8.01 7.59 -2.00
N GLY A 666 9.10 7.53 -2.76
CA GLY A 666 9.30 6.63 -3.88
C GLY A 666 9.36 7.30 -5.25
N ARG A 667 9.54 6.46 -6.26
CA ARG A 667 9.57 6.86 -7.67
C ARG A 667 8.16 7.23 -8.15
N TYR A 668 8.06 8.21 -9.02
CA TYR A 668 6.83 8.52 -9.73
C TYR A 668 7.00 8.41 -11.24
N TRP A 669 5.95 7.99 -11.95
CA TRP A 669 5.92 8.00 -13.42
C TRP A 669 4.49 8.11 -13.99
N PRO A 670 3.73 9.17 -13.69
CA PRO A 670 2.34 9.30 -14.10
C PRO A 670 2.15 9.49 -15.62
N LYS A 671 3.19 9.86 -16.37
CA LYS A 671 3.13 9.85 -17.86
C LYS A 671 3.17 8.45 -18.46
N GLN A 672 3.54 7.42 -17.68
CA GLN A 672 3.51 6.05 -18.16
C GLN A 672 2.09 5.49 -18.01
N LEU A 673 1.36 5.52 -19.12
CA LEU A 673 -0.03 5.09 -19.19
C LEU A 673 -0.13 3.57 -19.36
N ALA A 674 -1.17 2.98 -18.78
CA ALA A 674 -1.61 1.63 -19.12
C ALA A 674 -2.17 1.61 -20.56
N PRO A 675 -2.20 0.44 -21.23
CA PRO A 675 -2.83 0.27 -22.54
C PRO A 675 -4.28 0.75 -22.53
N GLU A 676 -4.78 1.23 -23.68
CA GLU A 676 -6.17 1.70 -23.81
C GLU A 676 -7.19 0.54 -23.79
N GLU A 677 -6.74 -0.67 -24.13
CA GLU A 677 -7.56 -1.88 -24.23
C GLU A 677 -7.17 -2.93 -23.19
N GLY A 678 -7.99 -3.99 -23.05
CA GLY A 678 -7.71 -5.13 -22.16
C GLY A 678 -8.39 -5.06 -20.79
N CYS A 679 -9.05 -3.95 -20.45
CA CYS A 679 -9.85 -3.86 -19.24
C CYS A 679 -11.25 -4.44 -19.46
N GLU A 680 -11.68 -5.29 -18.55
CA GLU A 680 -13.05 -5.82 -18.55
C GLU A 680 -14.01 -4.82 -17.89
N VAL A 681 -15.23 -4.71 -18.44
CA VAL A 681 -16.30 -3.87 -17.85
C VAL A 681 -16.87 -4.54 -16.60
N GLU A 682 -17.01 -5.86 -16.63
CA GLU A 682 -17.45 -6.69 -15.51
C GLU A 682 -16.51 -7.91 -15.43
N CYS A 683 -15.96 -8.14 -14.24
CA CYS A 683 -15.06 -9.26 -13.96
C CYS A 683 -15.86 -10.50 -13.57
N ASP A 684 -15.78 -11.56 -14.37
CA ASP A 684 -16.46 -12.84 -14.07
C ASP A 684 -15.57 -13.74 -13.20
N TYR A 685 -16.05 -14.06 -11.99
CA TYR A 685 -15.35 -14.94 -11.04
C TYR A 685 -15.42 -16.43 -11.41
N ARG A 686 -16.29 -16.85 -12.35
CA ARG A 686 -16.65 -18.27 -12.60
C ARG A 686 -15.65 -19.02 -13.49
N ARG A 687 -14.35 -18.77 -13.30
CA ARG A 687 -13.26 -19.35 -14.10
C ARG A 687 -11.95 -19.31 -13.33
N THR A 688 -10.99 -20.13 -13.77
CA THR A 688 -9.61 -20.04 -13.29
C THR A 688 -9.07 -18.62 -13.49
N TYR A 689 -8.54 -18.05 -12.41
CA TYR A 689 -7.98 -16.72 -12.39
C TYR A 689 -6.59 -16.65 -13.03
N SER A 690 -6.32 -15.53 -13.68
CA SER A 690 -4.99 -15.06 -14.10
C SER A 690 -4.89 -13.55 -13.90
N PRO A 691 -3.69 -12.95 -13.79
CA PRO A 691 -3.54 -11.50 -13.64
C PRO A 691 -4.17 -10.66 -14.77
N SER A 692 -4.35 -11.25 -15.95
CA SER A 692 -5.02 -10.63 -17.09
C SER A 692 -6.54 -10.85 -17.11
N SER A 693 -7.08 -11.67 -16.21
CA SER A 693 -8.50 -12.00 -16.19
C SER A 693 -9.37 -10.81 -15.83
N CYS A 694 -8.92 -9.96 -14.89
CA CYS A 694 -9.69 -8.80 -14.46
C CYS A 694 -8.77 -7.61 -14.28
N GLN A 695 -8.76 -6.73 -15.27
CA GLN A 695 -7.90 -5.56 -15.33
C GLN A 695 -8.72 -4.29 -15.36
N THR A 696 -8.26 -3.26 -14.65
CA THR A 696 -8.84 -1.91 -14.68
C THR A 696 -7.77 -0.86 -15.00
N ASN A 697 -8.15 0.42 -14.97
CA ASN A 697 -7.22 1.55 -15.16
C ASN A 697 -6.63 1.70 -16.59
N CYS A 698 -7.29 1.16 -17.62
CA CYS A 698 -6.88 1.34 -19.02
C CYS A 698 -6.85 2.82 -19.45
N GLY A 699 -5.87 3.18 -20.28
CA GLY A 699 -5.66 4.52 -20.82
C GLY A 699 -5.30 5.59 -19.77
N LYS A 700 -5.05 5.19 -18.52
CA LYS A 700 -4.74 6.07 -17.40
C LYS A 700 -3.31 5.84 -16.90
N PRO A 701 -2.74 6.76 -16.10
CA PRO A 701 -1.45 6.53 -15.46
C PRO A 701 -1.43 5.20 -14.70
N SER A 702 -0.42 4.37 -14.96
CA SER A 702 -0.20 3.11 -14.21
C SER A 702 -0.12 3.36 -12.70
N GLN A 703 0.44 4.50 -12.29
CA GLN A 703 0.24 5.05 -10.95
C GLN A 703 0.12 6.57 -10.98
N ARG A 704 -1.00 7.07 -10.43
CA ARG A 704 -1.30 8.51 -10.32
C ARG A 704 -1.11 9.06 -8.91
N TRP A 705 -1.57 8.30 -7.91
CA TRP A 705 -1.54 8.71 -6.51
C TRP A 705 -0.39 8.03 -5.77
N TYR A 706 0.31 8.80 -4.95
CA TYR A 706 1.49 8.37 -4.22
C TYR A 706 1.25 8.56 -2.73
N HIS A 707 1.37 7.48 -1.96
CA HIS A 707 1.08 7.44 -0.54
C HIS A 707 2.00 8.36 0.26
N ILE A 708 1.40 9.20 1.11
CA ILE A 708 2.10 9.96 2.15
C ILE A 708 1.62 9.44 3.51
N PRO A 709 2.40 8.59 4.20
CA PRO A 709 2.06 8.17 5.55
C PRO A 709 1.85 9.37 6.47
N ARG A 710 0.74 9.37 7.22
CA ARG A 710 0.41 10.49 8.12
C ARG A 710 1.46 10.74 9.18
N SER A 711 2.20 9.71 9.62
CA SER A 711 3.28 9.87 10.60
C SER A 711 4.46 10.70 10.11
N LEU A 712 4.58 10.94 8.80
CA LEU A 712 5.58 11.83 8.22
C LEU A 712 5.15 13.30 8.24
N LEU A 713 3.87 13.58 8.49
CA LEU A 713 3.30 14.92 8.42
C LEU A 713 3.40 15.65 9.76
N LYS A 714 3.79 16.92 9.70
CA LYS A 714 3.68 17.90 10.79
C LYS A 714 2.32 18.60 10.68
N ALA A 715 1.82 19.11 11.81
CA ALA A 715 0.53 19.81 11.83
C ALA A 715 0.52 21.09 10.98
N ASP A 716 1.65 21.82 10.97
CA ASP A 716 1.84 23.07 10.23
C ASP A 716 2.47 22.80 8.85
N ASP A 717 3.61 23.45 8.55
CA ASP A 717 4.26 23.39 7.25
C ASP A 717 4.98 22.05 7.00
N ASN A 718 4.57 21.39 5.91
CA ASN A 718 5.23 20.22 5.34
C ASN A 718 5.92 20.61 4.04
N VAL A 719 7.08 20.01 3.76
CA VAL A 719 7.86 20.27 2.55
C VAL A 719 7.70 19.12 1.57
N LEU A 720 7.24 19.41 0.36
CA LEU A 720 7.24 18.48 -0.77
C LEU A 720 8.36 18.86 -1.74
N VAL A 721 9.29 17.93 -2.00
CA VAL A 721 10.34 18.08 -3.02
C VAL A 721 10.13 17.03 -4.11
N LEU A 722 10.28 17.44 -5.37
CA LEU A 722 10.13 16.58 -6.53
C LEU A 722 11.35 16.74 -7.44
N PHE A 723 11.95 15.64 -7.85
CA PHE A 723 12.90 15.63 -8.96
C PHE A 723 12.18 15.15 -10.23
N GLU A 724 12.06 16.03 -11.23
CA GLU A 724 11.41 15.77 -12.52
C GLU A 724 12.44 15.47 -13.63
N GLU A 725 12.48 14.21 -14.05
CA GLU A 725 13.42 13.64 -15.02
C GLU A 725 12.98 13.85 -16.47
N PHE A 726 11.69 13.66 -16.78
CA PHE A 726 11.18 13.55 -18.16
C PHE A 726 10.60 14.84 -18.72
N GLY A 727 10.40 15.82 -17.85
CA GLY A 727 9.74 17.07 -18.15
C GLY A 727 8.26 16.97 -17.84
N GLY A 728 7.81 17.85 -16.96
CA GLY A 728 6.44 17.99 -16.50
C GLY A 728 6.29 19.32 -15.76
N THR A 729 5.04 19.72 -15.56
CA THR A 729 4.73 20.99 -14.86
C THR A 729 3.87 20.65 -13.65
N PRO A 730 4.20 21.14 -12.44
CA PRO A 730 3.55 20.71 -11.21
C PRO A 730 2.20 21.42 -10.95
N ASP A 731 1.55 21.97 -11.99
CA ASP A 731 0.32 22.77 -11.87
C ASP A 731 -0.91 21.95 -11.44
N LEU A 732 -0.90 20.65 -11.71
CA LEU A 732 -1.97 19.73 -11.34
C LEU A 732 -1.64 18.92 -10.09
N VAL A 733 -0.48 19.16 -9.47
CA VAL A 733 -0.09 18.47 -8.24
C VAL A 733 -1.01 18.91 -7.11
N SER A 734 -1.58 17.94 -6.40
CA SER A 734 -2.47 18.22 -5.27
C SER A 734 -2.35 17.19 -4.15
N ILE A 735 -2.49 17.66 -2.92
CA ILE A 735 -2.57 16.80 -1.73
C ILE A 735 -4.04 16.44 -1.51
N GLN A 736 -4.30 15.14 -1.37
CA GLN A 736 -5.64 14.57 -1.29
C GLN A 736 -5.72 13.58 -0.13
N THR A 737 -6.93 13.35 0.38
CA THR A 737 -7.22 12.26 1.32
C THR A 737 -7.97 11.13 0.62
N VAL A 738 -7.77 9.90 1.11
CA VAL A 738 -8.46 8.70 0.65
C VAL A 738 -9.55 8.35 1.63
N THR A 739 -10.81 8.42 1.18
CA THR A 739 -11.99 8.14 2.03
C THR A 739 -13.00 7.29 1.28
N VAL A 740 -13.86 6.61 2.02
CA VAL A 740 -15.04 5.96 1.44
C VAL A 740 -15.97 7.05 0.89
N GLY A 741 -16.31 6.96 -0.40
CA GLY A 741 -17.25 7.86 -1.06
C GLY A 741 -18.67 7.32 -1.06
N THR A 742 -18.81 6.07 -1.51
CA THR A 742 -20.07 5.34 -1.61
C THR A 742 -19.91 3.98 -0.93
N VAL A 743 -20.93 3.57 -0.20
CA VAL A 743 -21.06 2.20 0.34
C VAL A 743 -22.22 1.54 -0.37
N CYS A 744 -22.01 0.31 -0.81
CA CYS A 744 -23.02 -0.54 -1.40
C CYS A 744 -23.14 -1.86 -0.67
N ALA A 745 -24.22 -2.59 -0.90
CA ALA A 745 -24.34 -4.00 -0.56
C ALA A 745 -25.32 -4.68 -1.52
N ASP A 746 -25.17 -5.99 -1.71
CA ASP A 746 -26.09 -6.88 -2.42
C ASP A 746 -26.12 -8.23 -1.69
N ALA A 747 -26.78 -8.25 -0.55
CA ALA A 747 -26.72 -9.36 0.40
C ALA A 747 -27.98 -10.24 0.33
N TYR A 748 -27.81 -11.53 0.56
CA TYR A 748 -28.85 -12.55 0.42
C TYR A 748 -29.78 -12.60 1.64
N GLU A 749 -31.02 -13.05 1.42
CA GLU A 749 -31.99 -13.31 2.47
C GLU A 749 -31.48 -14.31 3.52
N GLY A 750 -31.92 -14.13 4.77
CA GLY A 750 -31.49 -14.93 5.93
C GLY A 750 -30.24 -14.39 6.60
N GLN A 751 -29.49 -13.50 5.93
CA GLN A 751 -28.28 -12.87 6.46
C GLN A 751 -28.60 -11.56 7.19
N THR A 752 -27.62 -11.07 7.96
CA THR A 752 -27.66 -9.73 8.54
C THR A 752 -26.70 -8.84 7.75
N LEU A 753 -27.23 -7.79 7.13
CA LEU A 753 -26.43 -6.78 6.44
C LEU A 753 -25.89 -5.76 7.44
N GLU A 754 -24.57 -5.63 7.51
CA GLU A 754 -23.90 -4.58 8.26
C GLU A 754 -23.30 -3.54 7.31
N LEU A 755 -23.68 -2.28 7.48
CA LEU A 755 -23.09 -1.15 6.75
C LEU A 755 -22.32 -0.24 7.72
N SER A 756 -21.14 0.22 7.31
CA SER A 756 -20.27 1.10 8.08
C SER A 756 -19.57 2.12 7.18
N CYS A 757 -19.61 3.39 7.61
CA CYS A 757 -19.06 4.52 6.88
C CYS A 757 -17.54 4.67 7.01
N GLN A 758 -16.98 4.27 8.17
CA GLN A 758 -15.58 4.48 8.58
C GLN A 758 -15.15 5.96 8.66
N GLY A 759 -14.06 6.25 9.38
CA GLY A 759 -13.41 7.57 9.38
C GLY A 759 -14.24 8.75 9.93
N GLY A 760 -15.19 8.51 10.85
CA GLY A 760 -16.07 9.56 11.38
C GLY A 760 -17.08 10.11 10.36
N ASN A 761 -17.29 9.39 9.26
CA ASN A 761 -18.35 9.68 8.30
C ASN A 761 -19.69 9.10 8.78
N VAL A 762 -20.78 9.72 8.33
CA VAL A 762 -22.15 9.24 8.54
C VAL A 762 -22.88 9.06 7.20
N PHE A 763 -23.90 8.20 7.19
CA PHE A 763 -24.77 8.03 6.03
C PHE A 763 -25.57 9.32 5.78
N SER A 764 -25.20 10.06 4.74
CA SER A 764 -25.83 11.33 4.37
C SER A 764 -27.10 11.14 3.54
N ARG A 765 -27.11 10.10 2.69
CA ARG A 765 -28.19 9.81 1.75
C ARG A 765 -28.18 8.34 1.36
N ILE A 766 -29.33 7.68 1.43
CA ILE A 766 -29.57 6.39 0.76
C ILE A 766 -30.07 6.70 -0.65
N LYS A 767 -29.24 6.42 -1.66
CA LYS A 767 -29.56 6.63 -3.07
C LYS A 767 -30.50 5.55 -3.60
N PHE A 768 -30.27 4.31 -3.18
CA PHE A 768 -31.01 3.15 -3.66
C PHE A 768 -31.18 2.14 -2.54
N ALA A 769 -32.34 1.47 -2.51
CA ALA A 769 -32.55 0.26 -1.73
C ALA A 769 -33.67 -0.58 -2.35
N SER A 770 -33.44 -1.89 -2.53
CA SER A 770 -34.45 -2.83 -3.03
C SER A 770 -34.23 -4.23 -2.48
N PHE A 771 -35.24 -4.77 -1.79
CA PHE A 771 -35.29 -6.17 -1.37
C PHE A 771 -36.17 -6.97 -2.34
N GLY A 772 -35.66 -8.07 -2.88
CA GLY A 772 -36.33 -8.91 -3.89
C GLY A 772 -35.33 -9.41 -4.93
N LEU A 773 -35.52 -9.02 -6.19
CA LEU A 773 -34.64 -9.34 -7.31
C LEU A 773 -34.01 -8.07 -7.90
N PRO A 774 -33.10 -7.39 -7.18
CA PRO A 774 -32.39 -6.24 -7.74
C PRO A 774 -31.45 -6.66 -8.88
N GLU A 775 -31.21 -5.74 -9.82
CA GLU A 775 -30.31 -5.90 -10.97
C GLU A 775 -29.18 -4.87 -10.91
N GLY A 776 -28.07 -5.15 -11.59
CA GLY A 776 -26.91 -4.25 -11.66
C GLY A 776 -25.90 -4.47 -10.53
N SER A 777 -24.96 -3.54 -10.41
CA SER A 777 -23.85 -3.61 -9.45
C SER A 777 -23.71 -2.30 -8.68
N CYS A 778 -22.75 -2.21 -7.75
CA CYS A 778 -22.54 -1.02 -6.94
C CYS A 778 -22.35 0.23 -7.82
N GLY A 779 -23.22 1.24 -7.65
CA GLY A 779 -23.24 2.46 -8.45
C GLY A 779 -24.16 2.42 -9.69
N SER A 780 -24.75 1.26 -10.00
CA SER A 780 -25.64 1.05 -11.15
C SER A 780 -26.87 0.19 -10.83
N PHE A 781 -27.22 0.02 -9.55
CA PHE A 781 -28.36 -0.79 -9.13
C PHE A 781 -29.70 -0.30 -9.68
N ASN A 782 -30.53 -1.25 -10.09
CA ASN A 782 -31.89 -1.03 -10.55
C ASN A 782 -32.88 -1.92 -9.79
N LYS A 783 -34.10 -1.43 -9.63
CA LYS A 783 -35.21 -2.26 -9.14
C LYS A 783 -35.53 -3.28 -10.24
N GLY A 784 -35.38 -4.57 -9.96
CA GLY A 784 -35.85 -5.58 -10.89
C GLY A 784 -37.37 -5.79 -10.76
N THR A 785 -37.85 -6.85 -11.41
CA THR A 785 -39.29 -7.15 -11.53
C THR A 785 -39.96 -7.53 -10.21
N CYS A 786 -39.18 -7.88 -9.18
CA CYS A 786 -39.67 -8.18 -7.85
C CYS A 786 -38.99 -7.33 -6.78
N HIS A 787 -39.80 -6.64 -5.97
CA HIS A 787 -39.35 -5.64 -5.01
C HIS A 787 -40.38 -5.46 -3.87
N ALA A 788 -39.90 -5.33 -2.63
CA ALA A 788 -40.73 -4.95 -1.48
C ALA A 788 -40.79 -3.43 -1.31
N GLU A 789 -42.00 -2.85 -1.34
CA GLU A 789 -42.22 -1.38 -1.36
C GLU A 789 -41.64 -0.65 -0.14
N ASN A 790 -41.61 -1.29 1.04
CA ASN A 790 -41.11 -0.66 2.27
C ASN A 790 -39.57 -0.69 2.38
N THR A 791 -38.85 -1.23 1.40
CA THR A 791 -37.38 -1.37 1.51
C THR A 791 -36.68 -0.03 1.78
N LEU A 792 -36.92 0.98 0.94
CA LEU A 792 -36.19 2.25 1.04
C LEU A 792 -36.49 3.02 2.34
N PRO A 793 -37.75 3.15 2.80
CA PRO A 793 -38.04 3.72 4.12
C PRO A 793 -37.32 3.00 5.26
N VAL A 794 -37.38 1.67 5.32
CA VAL A 794 -36.75 0.88 6.39
C VAL A 794 -35.23 1.10 6.44
N VAL A 795 -34.56 1.07 5.28
CA VAL A 795 -33.11 1.31 5.20
C VAL A 795 -32.76 2.75 5.61
N LYS A 796 -33.58 3.74 5.21
CA LYS A 796 -33.37 5.14 5.61
C LYS A 796 -33.46 5.32 7.11
N ASP A 797 -34.49 4.78 7.74
CA ASP A 797 -34.72 4.88 9.19
C ASP A 797 -33.62 4.17 9.98
N ALA A 798 -33.13 3.05 9.45
CA ALA A 798 -32.05 2.30 10.07
C ALA A 798 -30.69 3.00 9.98
N CYS A 799 -30.37 3.63 8.84
CA CYS A 799 -28.99 4.04 8.54
C CYS A 799 -28.73 5.56 8.54
N LEU A 800 -29.67 6.41 8.13
CA LEU A 800 -29.38 7.84 7.94
C LEU A 800 -28.88 8.51 9.22
N GLY A 801 -27.82 9.33 9.08
CA GLY A 801 -27.20 10.06 10.19
C GLY A 801 -26.35 9.22 11.14
N LYS A 802 -26.26 7.89 10.94
CA LYS A 802 -25.44 7.00 11.76
C LYS A 802 -24.11 6.68 11.07
N GLU A 803 -23.11 6.28 11.85
CA GLU A 803 -21.84 5.79 11.30
C GLU A 803 -21.93 4.32 10.87
N LYS A 804 -22.80 3.55 11.53
CA LYS A 804 -23.06 2.13 11.29
C LYS A 804 -24.56 1.83 11.39
N CYS A 805 -25.02 0.83 10.63
CA CYS A 805 -26.36 0.25 10.77
C CYS A 805 -26.32 -1.26 10.47
N SER A 806 -27.29 -1.98 11.02
CA SER A 806 -27.45 -3.42 10.84
C SER A 806 -28.92 -3.74 10.54
N LEU A 807 -29.15 -4.63 9.58
CA LEU A 807 -30.47 -4.97 9.06
C LEU A 807 -30.57 -6.48 8.83
N LYS A 808 -31.57 -7.14 9.43
CA LYS A 808 -31.88 -8.53 9.13
C LYS A 808 -32.59 -8.61 7.78
N ILE A 809 -32.09 -9.42 6.86
CA ILE A 809 -32.66 -9.55 5.52
C ILE A 809 -33.74 -10.63 5.53
N ALA A 810 -35.00 -10.20 5.56
CA ALA A 810 -36.16 -11.09 5.52
C ALA A 810 -37.44 -10.29 5.17
N GLU A 811 -38.46 -11.00 4.67
CA GLU A 811 -39.78 -10.41 4.41
C GLU A 811 -40.41 -9.75 5.65
N GLU A 812 -40.14 -10.26 6.85
CA GLU A 812 -40.59 -9.66 8.12
C GLU A 812 -40.05 -8.24 8.34
N THR A 813 -38.91 -7.90 7.72
CA THR A 813 -38.27 -6.59 7.84
C THR A 813 -38.71 -5.64 6.73
N PHE A 814 -38.82 -6.12 5.49
CA PHE A 814 -39.02 -5.26 4.32
C PHE A 814 -40.42 -5.34 3.69
N GLY A 815 -41.22 -6.32 4.09
CA GLY A 815 -42.55 -6.61 3.53
C GLY A 815 -42.56 -7.83 2.62
N VAL A 816 -43.77 -8.38 2.44
CA VAL A 816 -44.02 -9.61 1.66
C VAL A 816 -43.77 -9.38 0.18
N LEU A 817 -43.00 -10.27 -0.45
CA LEU A 817 -42.76 -10.30 -1.89
C LEU A 817 -43.86 -11.10 -2.59
N ARG A 818 -44.34 -10.60 -3.74
CA ARG A 818 -45.41 -11.24 -4.52
C ARG A 818 -44.88 -12.00 -5.74
N CYS A 819 -43.63 -12.44 -5.68
CA CYS A 819 -42.97 -13.23 -6.72
C CYS A 819 -42.45 -14.53 -6.12
N LYS A 820 -41.92 -15.41 -6.97
CA LYS A 820 -41.12 -16.57 -6.55
C LYS A 820 -39.74 -16.45 -7.15
N ALA A 821 -38.73 -16.68 -6.34
CA ALA A 821 -37.35 -16.82 -6.76
C ALA A 821 -36.63 -17.86 -5.90
N ASP A 822 -35.49 -18.34 -6.38
CA ASP A 822 -34.65 -19.28 -5.64
C ASP A 822 -33.94 -18.60 -4.46
N ALA A 823 -33.65 -17.30 -4.57
CA ALA A 823 -33.13 -16.48 -3.48
C ALA A 823 -33.49 -15.00 -3.66
N TYR A 824 -33.89 -14.33 -2.58
CA TYR A 824 -34.06 -12.88 -2.54
C TYR A 824 -32.82 -12.19 -2.01
N ARG A 825 -32.61 -10.94 -2.43
CA ARG A 825 -31.46 -10.12 -2.05
C ARG A 825 -31.88 -8.70 -1.69
N LEU A 826 -31.14 -8.09 -0.77
CA LEU A 826 -31.23 -6.68 -0.44
C LEU A 826 -30.03 -5.94 -1.06
N ALA A 827 -30.32 -5.13 -2.09
CA ALA A 827 -29.34 -4.20 -2.64
C ALA A 827 -29.52 -2.81 -2.02
N VAL A 828 -28.42 -2.17 -1.61
CA VAL A 828 -28.38 -0.82 -1.02
C VAL A 828 -27.24 -0.02 -1.63
N GLU A 829 -27.47 1.27 -1.91
CA GLU A 829 -26.42 2.25 -2.23
C GLU A 829 -26.57 3.50 -1.36
N ALA A 830 -25.50 3.85 -0.63
CA ALA A 830 -25.47 4.96 0.30
C ALA A 830 -24.26 5.88 0.08
N VAL A 831 -24.46 7.19 0.27
CA VAL A 831 -23.44 8.23 0.15
C VAL A 831 -23.05 8.74 1.53
N LEU A 832 -21.77 8.97 1.72
CA LEU A 832 -21.20 9.35 3.00
C LEU A 832 -20.80 10.83 3.06
N VAL A 833 -20.85 11.41 4.25
CA VAL A 833 -20.33 12.75 4.53
C VAL A 833 -19.63 12.75 5.89
N PHE A 834 -18.58 13.57 6.02
CA PHE A 834 -17.91 13.75 7.30
C PHE A 834 -18.85 14.45 8.29
N ALA A 835 -18.99 13.91 9.50
CA ALA A 835 -19.98 14.39 10.47
C ALA A 835 -19.81 15.88 10.83
N MET A 836 -18.57 16.40 10.87
CA MET A 836 -18.33 17.83 11.14
C MET A 836 -18.68 18.74 9.94
N LEU A 837 -18.55 18.26 8.71
CA LEU A 837 -18.92 19.04 7.51
C LEU A 837 -20.42 19.26 7.42
N MET A 838 -21.24 18.31 7.89
CA MET A 838 -22.70 18.53 8.03
C MET A 838 -23.00 19.71 8.96
N LYS A 839 -22.28 19.84 10.08
CA LYS A 839 -22.45 20.97 11.02
C LYS A 839 -22.07 22.31 10.36
N GLN A 840 -20.97 22.36 9.62
CA GLN A 840 -20.54 23.59 8.92
C GLN A 840 -21.47 23.97 7.76
N ASN A 841 -21.97 23.00 6.99
CA ASN A 841 -22.93 23.25 5.91
C ASN A 841 -24.29 23.71 6.45
N VAL A 842 -24.75 23.16 7.59
CA VAL A 842 -25.95 23.66 8.28
C VAL A 842 -25.73 25.11 8.72
N ILE A 843 -24.56 25.44 9.27
CA ILE A 843 -24.22 26.84 9.64
C ILE A 843 -24.19 27.77 8.42
N LYS A 844 -23.60 27.34 7.29
CA LYS A 844 -23.60 28.11 6.02
C LYS A 844 -24.99 28.28 5.41
N VAL A 845 -25.84 27.26 5.47
CA VAL A 845 -27.23 27.35 4.99
C VAL A 845 -28.03 28.31 5.87
N LEU A 846 -27.87 28.22 7.20
CA LEU A 846 -28.46 29.15 8.16
C LEU A 846 -27.98 30.60 7.93
N SER A 847 -26.70 30.82 7.61
CA SER A 847 -26.18 32.15 7.27
C SER A 847 -26.73 32.67 5.94
N SER A 848 -26.89 31.81 4.94
CA SER A 848 -27.44 32.18 3.62
C SER A 848 -28.94 32.49 3.65
N ASP A 849 -29.71 31.81 4.53
CA ASP A 849 -31.13 32.10 4.75
C ASP A 849 -31.35 33.39 5.55
N LEU A 850 -30.40 33.75 6.42
CA LEU A 850 -30.34 35.05 7.11
C LEU A 850 -30.02 36.20 6.13
N GLU A 851 -29.20 35.97 5.12
CA GLU A 851 -28.88 36.97 4.09
C GLU A 851 -30.00 37.16 3.06
N ARG A 852 -30.70 36.09 2.65
CA ARG A 852 -31.77 36.15 1.63
C ARG A 852 -33.07 36.82 2.09
N ARG A 853 -33.25 37.05 3.40
CA ARG A 853 -34.50 37.64 3.95
C ARG A 853 -34.40 39.12 4.30
N ARG A 854 -33.31 39.81 3.92
CA ARG A 854 -33.25 41.28 4.02
C ARG A 854 -33.85 41.96 2.78
N VAL A 855 -35.00 42.62 2.95
CA VAL A 855 -35.40 43.80 2.16
C VAL A 855 -36.30 44.71 3.06
N PRO A 856 -36.47 46.02 2.78
CA PRO A 856 -35.59 47.13 3.12
C PRO A 856 -36.31 48.23 3.95
N ASN A 857 -35.54 49.21 4.46
CA ASN A 857 -35.92 50.56 4.96
C ASN A 857 -35.38 50.85 6.37
N LEU A 858 -34.12 51.24 6.43
CA LEU A 858 -33.55 51.98 7.58
C LEU A 858 -32.62 53.10 7.09
N LEU A 859 -32.98 53.76 5.99
CA LEU A 859 -32.41 55.05 5.60
C LEU A 859 -33.55 55.98 5.22
N GLY A 860 -33.98 56.77 6.21
CA GLY A 860 -34.70 58.02 6.02
C GLY A 860 -33.69 59.16 6.12
N ASP A 861 -33.78 60.07 5.16
CA ASP A 861 -32.84 61.11 4.74
C ASP A 861 -32.53 62.25 5.76
N PRO A 862 -31.55 63.14 5.47
CA PRO A 862 -30.61 63.76 6.42
C PRO A 862 -30.96 65.20 6.84
N PRO A 863 -30.07 65.89 7.59
CA PRO A 863 -29.82 67.30 7.27
C PRO A 863 -28.33 67.70 7.22
N ILE A 864 -27.91 68.13 6.03
CA ILE A 864 -27.33 69.44 5.64
C ILE A 864 -26.33 70.18 6.56
N GLN A 865 -25.26 70.68 5.88
CA GLN A 865 -24.25 71.72 6.21
C GLN A 865 -23.10 71.32 7.14
N GLY A 866 -21.82 71.63 6.87
CA GLY A 866 -21.25 72.56 5.89
C GLY A 866 -19.80 72.24 5.51
N ASP A 867 -19.37 72.90 4.44
CA ASP A 867 -18.08 72.84 3.76
C ASP A 867 -16.85 73.13 4.63
N VAL A 868 -15.70 72.57 4.23
CA VAL A 868 -14.47 73.26 3.76
C VAL A 868 -13.22 72.41 4.06
N ASN A 869 -12.72 71.77 3.00
CA ASN A 869 -11.35 71.75 2.46
C ASN A 869 -10.08 71.96 3.32
N GLN A 870 -9.01 71.34 2.78
CA GLN A 870 -7.55 71.47 3.01
C GLN A 870 -6.99 70.56 4.11
N GLY A 871 -5.89 69.84 3.95
CA GLY A 871 -4.87 69.85 2.90
C GLY A 871 -3.53 69.46 3.54
N ARG A 872 -3.01 68.29 3.14
CA ARG A 872 -1.60 67.95 2.83
C ARG A 872 -0.42 68.42 3.71
N THR A 873 0.58 67.54 3.74
CA THR A 873 2.03 67.67 4.08
C THR A 873 2.40 67.31 5.52
N SER A 874 3.06 66.18 5.82
CA SER A 874 4.40 65.66 5.45
C SER A 874 5.56 66.37 6.16
N VAL A 875 6.36 65.61 6.92
CA VAL A 875 7.84 65.47 6.83
C VAL A 875 8.49 65.19 8.22
N ASN A 876 9.08 63.99 8.30
CA ASN A 876 10.40 63.57 8.81
C ASN A 876 10.97 63.98 10.20
N ARG A 877 11.32 62.89 10.91
CA ARG A 877 12.64 62.47 11.48
C ARG A 877 12.91 62.64 12.99
N PRO A 878 13.70 61.70 13.57
CA PRO A 878 13.70 61.28 14.98
C PRO A 878 14.82 61.95 15.80
N PRO A 879 14.87 61.72 17.13
CA PRO A 879 15.94 60.84 17.64
C PRO A 879 15.54 59.95 18.85
N THR A 880 16.52 59.15 19.24
CA THR A 880 16.59 57.98 20.14
C THR A 880 16.65 58.35 21.66
N PRO A 881 17.07 57.45 22.57
CA PRO A 881 16.23 56.88 23.63
C PRO A 881 16.63 57.38 25.04
N ASP A 882 15.89 56.89 26.03
CA ASP A 882 16.28 56.63 27.42
C ASP A 882 15.40 57.28 28.49
N ASP A 883 15.11 56.41 29.45
CA ASP A 883 14.63 56.58 30.81
C ASP A 883 13.12 56.55 31.12
N ALA A 884 12.81 55.50 31.88
CA ALA A 884 11.53 55.06 32.38
C ALA A 884 11.01 55.93 33.54
N VAL A 885 9.69 56.16 33.56
CA VAL A 885 8.90 56.28 34.79
C VAL A 885 7.49 55.72 34.52
N GLU A 886 7.01 54.87 35.43
CA GLU A 886 5.65 54.33 35.50
C GLU A 886 4.60 55.44 35.69
N GLU A 887 3.59 55.48 34.83
CA GLU A 887 2.26 56.01 35.16
C GLU A 887 1.19 55.02 34.64
N GLN A 888 0.39 54.50 35.57
CA GLN A 888 -0.81 53.71 35.30
C GLN A 888 -1.94 54.65 34.82
N GLU A 889 -2.39 54.47 33.58
CA GLU A 889 -3.68 54.99 33.11
C GLU A 889 -4.64 53.82 32.84
N ASP A 890 -5.77 53.83 33.55
CA ASP A 890 -6.93 52.96 33.32
C ASP A 890 -7.50 53.18 31.91
N GLN A 891 -7.38 52.18 31.03
CA GLN A 891 -8.14 52.12 29.78
C GLN A 891 -9.44 51.34 29.99
N GLU A 892 -10.58 52.03 29.95
CA GLU A 892 -11.90 51.44 29.76
C GLU A 892 -11.89 50.55 28.50
N LYS A 893 -12.09 49.24 28.70
CA LYS A 893 -12.23 48.26 27.61
C LYS A 893 -13.50 48.55 26.82
N GLN A 894 -13.34 48.87 25.53
CA GLN A 894 -14.46 48.83 24.59
C GLN A 894 -15.07 47.42 24.53
N PRO A 895 -16.41 47.29 24.53
CA PRO A 895 -17.06 45.99 24.42
C PRO A 895 -16.69 45.33 23.09
N THR A 896 -16.38 44.04 23.15
CA THR A 896 -16.07 43.23 21.98
C THR A 896 -17.25 43.18 21.02
N LEU A 897 -16.99 42.95 19.72
CA LEU A 897 -18.04 42.77 18.72
C LEU A 897 -19.07 41.70 19.15
N GLN A 898 -18.61 40.66 19.85
CA GLN A 898 -19.44 39.61 20.44
C GLN A 898 -20.41 40.14 21.51
N GLU A 899 -19.95 41.05 22.37
CA GLU A 899 -20.77 41.69 23.42
C GLU A 899 -21.78 42.66 22.81
N ILE A 900 -21.39 43.44 21.79
CA ILE A 900 -22.29 44.34 21.07
C ILE A 900 -23.38 43.56 20.33
N ILE A 901 -23.04 42.43 19.69
CA ILE A 901 -24.01 41.55 19.04
C ILE A 901 -24.96 40.94 20.06
N ASN A 902 -24.45 40.46 21.20
CA ASN A 902 -25.29 39.88 22.26
C ASN A 902 -26.25 40.90 22.87
N ILE A 903 -25.80 42.13 23.10
CA ILE A 903 -26.66 43.22 23.60
C ILE A 903 -27.76 43.51 22.59
N LYS A 904 -27.42 43.65 21.30
CA LYS A 904 -28.40 43.94 20.24
C LYS A 904 -29.41 42.80 20.01
N LEU A 905 -28.99 41.54 20.17
CA LEU A 905 -29.88 40.37 20.08
C LEU A 905 -30.84 40.26 21.27
N ILE A 906 -30.43 40.74 22.45
CA ILE A 906 -31.29 40.83 23.64
C ILE A 906 -32.28 41.99 23.46
N GLU A 907 -31.81 43.15 23.02
CA GLU A 907 -32.65 44.34 22.81
C GLU A 907 -33.69 44.14 21.69
N SER A 908 -33.39 43.33 20.66
CA SER A 908 -34.32 43.02 19.57
C SER A 908 -35.32 41.90 19.89
N GLY A 909 -35.17 41.20 21.01
CA GLY A 909 -35.93 39.98 21.34
C GLY A 909 -35.65 38.79 20.41
N GLU A 910 -34.66 38.88 19.52
CA GLU A 910 -34.29 37.78 18.62
C GLU A 910 -33.53 36.66 19.34
N LYS A 911 -32.89 36.94 20.47
CA LYS A 911 -32.16 35.92 21.24
C LYS A 911 -33.09 34.81 21.72
N GLU A 912 -34.21 35.15 22.38
CA GLU A 912 -35.18 34.17 22.84
C GLU A 912 -35.82 33.42 21.66
N ARG A 913 -36.10 34.11 20.55
CA ARG A 913 -36.68 33.50 19.35
C ARG A 913 -35.73 32.53 18.65
N LEU A 914 -34.45 32.88 18.53
CA LEU A 914 -33.41 32.01 17.95
C LEU A 914 -33.12 30.81 18.86
N MET A 915 -33.16 30.99 20.19
CA MET A 915 -33.04 29.90 21.15
C MET A 915 -34.20 28.90 21.05
N GLU A 916 -35.43 29.39 20.82
CA GLU A 916 -36.59 28.51 20.64
C GLU A 916 -36.57 27.79 19.28
N LEU A 917 -36.16 28.47 18.21
CA LEU A 917 -35.92 27.86 16.89
C LEU A 917 -34.81 26.78 16.94
N LEU A 918 -33.74 27.04 17.69
CA LEU A 918 -32.68 26.06 17.92
C LEU A 918 -33.20 24.85 18.71
N ARG A 919 -34.07 25.08 19.71
CA ARG A 919 -34.72 23.99 20.46
C ARG A 919 -35.65 23.15 19.59
N GLU A 920 -36.47 23.77 18.76
CA GLU A 920 -37.37 23.07 17.82
C GLU A 920 -36.57 22.24 16.83
N ARG A 921 -35.49 22.77 16.27
CA ARG A 921 -34.61 22.02 15.35
C ARG A 921 -33.82 20.91 16.04
N LEU A 922 -33.36 21.11 17.27
CA LEU A 922 -32.72 20.05 18.07
C LEU A 922 -33.68 18.91 18.43
N ILE A 923 -34.99 19.21 18.53
CA ILE A 923 -36.05 18.21 18.68
C ILE A 923 -36.27 17.46 17.36
N GLU A 924 -36.39 18.16 16.24
CA GLU A 924 -36.56 17.55 14.90
C GLU A 924 -35.38 16.66 14.49
N CYS A 925 -34.16 17.01 14.90
CA CYS A 925 -32.97 16.20 14.63
C CYS A 925 -32.74 15.06 15.63
N GLY A 926 -33.54 14.94 16.71
CA GLY A 926 -33.43 13.87 17.72
C GLY A 926 -32.33 14.07 18.78
N TRP A 927 -31.73 15.27 18.89
CA TRP A 927 -30.54 15.54 19.71
C TRP A 927 -30.84 16.21 21.06
N LYS A 928 -32.12 16.40 21.40
CA LYS A 928 -32.57 17.05 22.64
C LYS A 928 -32.03 16.35 23.90
N ASP A 929 -32.00 15.02 23.90
CA ASP A 929 -31.67 14.22 25.08
C ASP A 929 -30.16 14.02 25.24
N GLU A 930 -29.40 13.96 24.15
CA GLU A 930 -27.92 13.96 24.18
C GLU A 930 -27.34 15.30 24.70
N MET A 931 -27.92 16.43 24.29
CA MET A 931 -27.52 17.75 24.80
C MET A 931 -27.81 17.92 26.30
N LYS A 932 -28.93 17.37 26.79
CA LYS A 932 -29.23 17.32 28.23
C LYS A 932 -28.24 16.44 28.99
N ALA A 933 -27.74 15.36 28.38
CA ALA A 933 -26.73 14.50 28.99
C ALA A 933 -25.34 15.16 29.01
N LEU A 934 -24.97 15.89 27.96
CA LEU A 934 -23.73 16.66 27.88
C LEU A 934 -23.69 17.83 28.86
N CYS A 935 -24.81 18.54 29.05
CA CYS A 935 -24.91 19.65 30.01
C CYS A 935 -24.98 19.20 31.48
N ARG A 936 -25.20 17.90 31.77
CA ARG A 936 -25.26 17.35 33.12
C ARG A 936 -23.92 16.80 33.63
N ARG A 937 -22.84 16.84 32.84
CA ARG A 937 -21.50 16.47 33.32
C ARG A 937 -20.89 17.65 34.08
N PRO A 938 -20.55 17.51 35.37
CA PRO A 938 -19.75 18.51 36.08
C PRO A 938 -18.38 18.59 35.42
N SER A 939 -17.94 19.81 35.12
CA SER A 939 -16.60 20.11 34.60
C SER A 939 -15.52 19.84 35.66
N THR A 940 -14.90 18.66 35.63
CA THR A 940 -13.60 18.41 36.28
C THR A 940 -12.52 18.35 35.22
N TRP A 941 -12.14 19.51 34.68
CA TRP A 941 -10.92 19.70 33.90
C TRP A 941 -10.31 21.05 34.30
N LYS A 942 -9.74 21.10 35.50
CA LYS A 942 -8.70 22.05 35.90
C LYS A 942 -7.79 21.38 36.91
N ASN A 943 -6.49 21.45 36.62
CA ASN A 943 -5.33 20.90 37.35
C ASN A 943 -5.14 19.40 37.06
N ASP A 944 -4.06 18.95 36.40
CA ASP A 944 -2.68 19.17 36.81
C ASP A 944 -1.69 19.40 35.64
N LYS A 945 -0.82 20.39 35.84
CA LYS A 945 0.56 20.38 35.35
C LYS A 945 1.38 19.63 36.42
N MET A 946 1.91 18.46 36.08
CA MET A 946 3.23 17.96 36.49
C MET A 946 3.66 16.83 35.57
#